data_AF-A0AAW1R5N6-F1
#
_entry.id   AF-A0AAW1R5N6-F1
#
_cell.length_a   1.000
_cell.length_b   1.000
_cell.length_c   1.000
_cell.angle_alpha   90.00
_cell.angle_beta   90.00
_cell.angle_gamma   90.00
#
_symmetry.space_group_name_H-M   'P 1'
#
loop_
_entity.id
_entity.type
_entity.pdbx_description
1 polymer ?
#
loop_
_entity_poly.entity_id
_entity_poly.type
_entity_poly.pdbx_seq_one_letter_code
_entity_poly.pdbx_strand_id
1 'polypeptide(L)'
;MLTFDSLLTPFTFAAVYIFIPSVPLTHALGLVAHCPRSAKAKHLLLYPVKGGRNHFIFQVISWAVWAAAVLVALPVVIRKPWIAIPASHVEVLSGAAAVGGVFAEMFMVKSLLVFDPDEERRERVQRKGQPTDDDQPSSPVWNRARLPSKKSSSAAVVAMGLMWAMMGGALLLATEYLAEQSSREMYYVLSGICLLIGATTTHGLGGKLRHDTLREAGSAAIPSWRFFQPFQGGTVFVATQALGWILFSMSIMGLIWLLMQVVVGVAYCMRCWAWAVGAAMFTAQLTLGASILTFNARPLSQKVLDVVGPIKPARRIPWLTAWVPILMFYTPIHIFCFVVVLTFTVLPSNYAAAFWVGSLVMYYGITSGMEPHHTGRRQWPACRQWLTANLQECLESWFGTVEVVREGDKPLPPDGKYIFGYQPHGLFPIGAGYLPLMPAWAKLLPDVNPVVLIASVVFHIPLIRDLCSWCGLRQVSRRTFIRALNERGSVLLVPGGQAELVHTWRMFHNKQWVIYTKHRGFIRLAIEQGASLVPIIVLGEINALRNFIDVPVLQQWTYKKIGFPVPYLLVGRWGVTPFPSQTGLKFVIGEPIEPPKHEPGTQVDEAGLTEMHDKYYAAVAALFNKHKASFPSYADVQLVMA
;
A
#
# COMPACT_ATOMS: atom_id res chain seq x y z
N MET A 1 27.80 -37.89 29.63
CA MET A 1 26.88 -37.20 28.71
C MET A 1 26.26 -36.04 29.48
N LEU A 2 26.71 -34.80 29.25
CA LEU A 2 26.05 -33.62 29.80
C LEU A 2 24.69 -33.52 29.10
N THR A 3 23.61 -33.68 29.85
CA THR A 3 22.26 -33.43 29.33
C THR A 3 22.13 -31.95 29.00
N PHE A 4 21.40 -31.58 27.96
CA PHE A 4 21.21 -30.18 27.52
C PHE A 4 20.70 -29.29 28.67
N ASP A 5 19.90 -29.87 29.58
CA ASP A 5 19.41 -29.25 30.82
C ASP A 5 20.53 -28.77 31.76
N SER A 6 21.65 -29.49 31.83
CA SER A 6 22.78 -29.14 32.69
C SER A 6 23.57 -27.90 32.23
N LEU A 7 23.40 -27.51 30.95
CA LEU A 7 24.04 -26.33 30.36
C LEU A 7 23.10 -25.10 30.32
N LEU A 8 21.79 -25.30 30.28
CA LEU A 8 20.81 -24.23 30.16
C LEU A 8 20.68 -23.39 31.43
N THR A 9 20.70 -24.02 32.61
CA THR A 9 20.58 -23.32 33.89
C THR A 9 21.76 -22.34 34.10
N PRO A 10 23.03 -22.76 33.97
CA PRO A 10 24.16 -21.84 34.11
C PRO A 10 24.15 -20.67 33.10
N PHE A 11 23.78 -20.94 31.85
CA PHE A 11 23.73 -19.91 30.80
C PHE A 11 22.67 -18.83 31.08
N THR A 12 21.50 -19.28 31.51
CA THR A 12 20.35 -18.43 31.85
C THR A 12 20.66 -17.53 33.06
N PHE A 13 21.36 -18.06 34.05
CA PHE A 13 21.87 -17.29 35.18
C PHE A 13 22.96 -16.29 34.75
N ALA A 14 23.92 -16.70 33.92
CA ALA A 14 24.96 -15.81 33.41
C ALA A 14 24.38 -14.62 32.63
N ALA A 15 23.33 -14.85 31.84
CA ALA A 15 22.62 -13.80 31.13
C ALA A 15 22.05 -12.72 32.08
N VAL A 16 21.37 -13.13 33.15
CA VAL A 16 20.81 -12.20 34.15
C VAL A 16 21.89 -11.33 34.79
N TYR A 17 23.04 -11.92 35.17
CA TYR A 17 24.16 -11.16 35.76
C TYR A 17 24.82 -10.18 34.78
N ILE A 18 24.79 -10.45 33.48
CA ILE A 18 25.32 -9.57 32.44
C ILE A 18 24.38 -8.37 32.19
N PHE A 19 23.05 -8.57 32.24
CA PHE A 19 22.08 -7.51 31.94
C PHE A 19 21.85 -6.52 33.08
N ILE A 20 21.99 -6.96 34.33
CA ILE A 20 21.82 -6.07 35.50
C ILE A 20 22.73 -4.83 35.40
N PRO A 21 24.05 -4.93 35.14
CA PRO A 21 24.90 -3.75 35.03
C PRO A 21 24.85 -3.05 33.66
N SER A 22 24.26 -3.66 32.62
CA SER A 22 24.42 -3.17 31.23
C SER A 22 23.81 -1.78 31.01
N VAL A 23 22.54 -1.58 31.41
CA VAL A 23 21.83 -0.31 31.19
C VAL A 23 22.46 0.85 31.98
N PRO A 24 22.80 0.70 33.28
CA PRO A 24 23.56 1.71 34.00
C PRO A 24 24.91 2.03 33.35
N LEU A 25 25.64 1.01 32.88
CA LEU A 25 26.94 1.21 32.24
C LEU A 25 26.80 1.97 30.91
N THR A 26 25.84 1.58 30.07
CA THR A 26 25.59 2.25 28.78
C THR A 26 25.09 3.68 28.98
N HIS A 27 24.27 3.93 30.00
CA HIS A 27 23.88 5.28 30.39
C HIS A 27 25.09 6.13 30.80
N ALA A 28 25.99 5.58 31.64
CA ALA A 28 27.21 6.26 32.06
C ALA A 28 28.18 6.51 30.90
N LEU A 29 28.32 5.57 29.97
CA LEU A 29 29.10 5.76 28.75
C LEU A 29 28.49 6.83 27.84
N GLY A 30 27.16 6.85 27.70
CA GLY A 30 26.44 7.88 26.96
C GLY A 30 26.63 9.28 27.55
N LEU A 31 26.63 9.36 28.88
CA LEU A 31 26.94 10.58 29.62
C LEU A 31 28.36 11.07 29.29
N VAL A 32 29.37 10.18 29.33
CA VAL A 32 30.76 10.53 28.97
C VAL A 32 30.90 10.91 27.49
N ALA A 33 30.24 10.19 26.60
CA ALA A 33 30.30 10.42 25.15
C ALA A 33 29.68 11.77 24.75
N HIS A 34 28.58 12.15 25.41
CA HIS A 34 27.86 13.38 25.11
C HIS A 34 28.34 14.56 25.97
N CYS A 35 28.94 14.36 27.14
CA CYS A 35 29.27 15.45 28.06
C CYS A 35 30.15 16.56 27.44
N PRO A 36 29.80 17.84 27.66
CA PRO A 36 30.66 18.99 27.36
C PRO A 36 31.99 18.92 28.12
N ARG A 37 33.09 19.41 27.52
CA ARG A 37 34.40 19.54 28.20
C ARG A 37 34.37 20.41 29.48
N SER A 38 33.34 21.24 29.68
CA SER A 38 33.20 22.19 30.79
C SER A 38 32.06 21.87 31.79
N ALA A 39 31.53 20.64 31.78
CA ALA A 39 30.31 20.32 32.54
C ALA A 39 30.52 20.32 34.07
N LYS A 40 29.82 21.22 34.78
CA LYS A 40 29.63 21.16 36.25
C LYS A 40 28.75 19.95 36.63
N ALA A 41 28.93 19.38 37.83
CA ALA A 41 28.19 18.21 38.34
C ALA A 41 26.65 18.27 38.16
N LYS A 42 26.06 19.46 38.32
CA LYS A 42 24.63 19.72 38.08
C LYS A 42 24.13 19.41 36.66
N HIS A 43 25.02 19.44 35.66
CA HIS A 43 24.69 19.11 34.28
C HIS A 43 24.72 17.60 34.00
N LEU A 44 25.45 16.83 34.81
CA LEU A 44 25.42 15.37 34.75
C LEU A 44 24.09 14.82 35.29
N LEU A 45 23.55 15.43 36.36
CA LEU A 45 22.25 15.02 36.93
C LEU A 45 21.06 15.28 35.99
N LEU A 46 21.15 16.29 35.13
CA LEU A 46 20.07 16.66 34.19
C LEU A 46 20.20 15.98 32.82
N TYR A 47 21.25 15.18 32.59
CA TYR A 47 21.47 14.49 31.32
C TYR A 47 20.27 13.67 30.83
N PRO A 48 19.54 12.90 31.68
CA PRO A 48 18.37 12.15 31.21
C PRO A 48 17.27 13.01 30.59
N VAL A 49 17.18 14.28 31.00
CA VAL A 49 16.11 15.22 30.63
C VAL A 49 16.56 16.19 29.53
N LYS A 50 17.84 16.17 29.14
CA LYS A 50 18.41 17.02 28.09
C LYS A 50 18.73 16.21 26.84
N GLY A 51 18.68 16.82 25.66
CA GLY A 51 18.99 16.12 24.40
C GLY A 51 17.76 15.76 23.56
N GLY A 52 16.64 16.41 23.82
CA GLY A 52 15.44 16.30 23.00
C GLY A 52 14.39 15.33 23.51
N ARG A 53 13.17 15.45 22.98
CA ARG A 53 12.01 14.69 23.44
C ARG A 53 12.20 13.19 23.26
N ASN A 54 12.76 12.77 22.12
CA ASN A 54 12.97 11.36 21.81
C ASN A 54 14.03 10.73 22.73
N HIS A 55 15.07 11.48 23.10
CA HIS A 55 16.11 11.02 24.03
C HIS A 55 15.49 10.71 25.40
N PHE A 56 14.75 11.67 25.96
CA PHE A 56 14.07 11.51 27.25
C PHE A 56 13.11 10.30 27.26
N ILE A 57 12.26 10.16 26.24
CA ILE A 57 11.29 9.05 26.16
C ILE A 57 12.01 7.70 26.18
N PHE A 58 13.06 7.52 25.37
CA PHE A 58 13.77 6.25 25.33
C PHE A 58 14.54 5.94 26.61
N GLN A 59 15.07 6.95 27.29
CA GLN A 59 15.69 6.78 28.61
C GLN A 59 14.67 6.28 29.64
N VAL A 60 13.49 6.91 29.72
CA VAL A 60 12.44 6.51 30.67
C VAL A 60 11.97 5.09 30.39
N ILE A 61 11.71 4.74 29.13
CA ILE A 61 11.31 3.39 28.75
C ILE A 61 12.41 2.39 29.14
N SER A 62 13.68 2.70 28.83
CA SER A 62 14.80 1.84 29.16
C SER A 62 14.91 1.58 30.66
N TRP A 63 14.92 2.62 31.49
CA TRP A 63 15.03 2.48 32.94
C TRP A 63 13.83 1.73 33.54
N ALA A 64 12.61 1.97 33.04
CA ALA A 64 11.42 1.28 33.49
C ALA A 64 11.47 -0.23 33.15
N VAL A 65 11.84 -0.58 31.92
CA VAL A 65 11.97 -1.98 31.48
C VAL A 65 13.12 -2.67 32.21
N TRP A 66 14.24 -1.99 32.43
CA TRP A 66 15.37 -2.51 33.19
C TRP A 66 14.96 -2.81 34.64
N ALA A 67 14.32 -1.85 35.32
CA ALA A 67 13.86 -2.04 36.70
C ALA A 67 12.88 -3.22 36.80
N ALA A 68 11.94 -3.34 35.86
CA ALA A 68 11.04 -4.49 35.78
C ALA A 68 11.81 -5.81 35.58
N ALA A 69 12.79 -5.84 34.66
CA ALA A 69 13.61 -7.03 34.40
C ALA A 69 14.42 -7.45 35.64
N VAL A 70 14.99 -6.49 36.38
CA VAL A 70 15.69 -6.73 37.64
C VAL A 70 14.73 -7.30 38.70
N LEU A 71 13.52 -6.76 38.81
CA LEU A 71 12.51 -7.28 39.74
C LEU A 71 12.08 -8.71 39.40
N VAL A 72 11.92 -9.01 38.11
CA VAL A 72 11.61 -10.37 37.61
C VAL A 72 12.77 -11.34 37.83
N ALA A 73 14.02 -10.87 37.72
CA ALA A 73 15.23 -11.66 37.98
C ALA A 73 15.47 -11.93 39.47
N LEU A 74 15.00 -11.05 40.36
CA LEU A 74 15.33 -11.07 41.79
C LEU A 74 15.06 -12.43 42.48
N PRO A 75 13.91 -13.11 42.26
CA PRO A 75 13.64 -14.41 42.87
C PRO A 75 14.58 -15.53 42.36
N VAL A 76 15.06 -15.40 41.12
CA VAL A 76 16.01 -16.34 40.51
C VAL A 76 17.41 -16.14 41.10
N VAL A 77 17.84 -14.88 41.24
CA VAL A 77 19.16 -14.48 41.74
C VAL A 77 19.31 -14.76 43.24
N ILE A 78 18.27 -14.52 44.04
CA ILE A 78 18.32 -14.61 45.51
C ILE A 78 17.96 -16.02 46.02
N ARG A 79 17.92 -17.04 45.15
CA ARG A 79 17.44 -18.39 45.49
C ARG A 79 18.07 -18.94 46.78
N LYS A 80 17.37 -18.78 47.91
CA LYS A 80 17.72 -19.39 49.19
C LYS A 80 17.19 -20.83 49.20
N PRO A 81 17.84 -21.76 49.91
CA PRO A 81 17.40 -23.16 49.99
C PRO A 81 15.95 -23.37 50.48
N TRP A 82 15.33 -22.38 51.12
CA TRP A 82 13.96 -22.44 51.68
C TRP A 82 12.85 -21.98 50.71
N ILE A 83 13.18 -21.42 49.54
CA ILE A 83 12.20 -21.00 48.53
C ILE A 83 12.30 -21.96 47.35
N ALA A 84 11.49 -23.01 47.36
CA ALA A 84 11.38 -23.97 46.27
C ALA A 84 10.57 -23.35 45.11
N ILE A 85 11.25 -22.64 44.20
CA ILE A 85 10.65 -22.22 42.93
C ILE A 85 10.66 -23.43 41.98
N PRO A 86 9.52 -23.82 41.38
CA PRO A 86 9.49 -24.86 40.36
C PRO A 86 10.43 -24.53 39.20
N ALA A 87 11.12 -25.52 38.64
CA ALA A 87 12.09 -25.31 37.55
C ALA A 87 11.49 -24.54 36.37
N SER A 88 10.23 -24.82 36.05
CA SER A 88 9.45 -24.13 35.01
C SER A 88 9.32 -22.62 35.23
N HIS A 89 9.12 -22.19 36.48
CA HIS A 89 9.00 -20.77 36.82
C HIS A 89 10.37 -20.08 36.75
N VAL A 90 11.46 -20.80 37.07
CA VAL A 90 12.83 -20.28 36.92
C VAL A 90 13.15 -20.03 35.45
N GLU A 91 12.78 -20.93 34.55
CA GLU A 91 12.98 -20.77 33.10
C GLU A 91 12.21 -19.55 32.56
N VAL A 92 10.93 -19.42 32.90
CA VAL A 92 10.10 -18.28 32.46
C VAL A 92 10.61 -16.96 33.00
N LEU A 93 10.87 -16.87 34.30
CA LEU A 93 11.34 -15.64 34.94
C LEU A 93 12.69 -15.21 34.38
N SER A 94 13.60 -16.17 34.16
CA SER A 94 14.91 -15.84 33.64
C SER A 94 14.88 -15.48 32.16
N GLY A 95 14.06 -16.16 31.34
CA GLY A 95 13.81 -15.79 29.96
C GLY A 95 13.21 -14.39 29.85
N ALA A 96 12.19 -14.09 30.65
CA ALA A 96 11.56 -12.77 30.71
C ALA A 96 12.54 -11.68 31.18
N ALA A 97 13.37 -11.95 32.19
CA ALA A 97 14.39 -11.02 32.66
C ALA A 97 15.50 -10.77 31.61
N ALA A 98 15.98 -11.82 30.94
CA ALA A 98 16.99 -11.70 29.89
C ALA A 98 16.45 -10.89 28.70
N VAL A 99 15.23 -11.20 28.25
CA VAL A 99 14.56 -10.43 27.19
C VAL A 99 14.35 -8.98 27.63
N GLY A 100 13.80 -8.76 28.83
CA GLY A 100 13.65 -7.41 29.40
C GLY A 100 14.96 -6.63 29.47
N GLY A 101 16.06 -7.28 29.85
CA GLY A 101 17.41 -6.71 29.85
C GLY A 101 17.86 -6.24 28.46
N VAL A 102 17.73 -7.11 27.44
CA VAL A 102 18.04 -6.75 26.04
C VAL A 102 17.18 -5.58 25.55
N PHE A 103 15.89 -5.57 25.90
CA PHE A 103 14.97 -4.48 25.56
C PHE A 103 15.42 -3.16 26.16
N ALA A 104 15.69 -3.17 27.46
CA ALA A 104 16.13 -1.99 28.15
C ALA A 104 17.46 -1.46 27.57
N GLU A 105 18.41 -2.35 27.30
CA GLU A 105 19.70 -2.00 26.69
C GLU A 105 19.51 -1.34 25.32
N MET A 106 18.68 -1.93 24.46
CA MET A 106 18.41 -1.38 23.14
C MET A 106 17.67 -0.05 23.18
N PHE A 107 16.77 0.17 24.14
CA PHE A 107 16.18 1.49 24.34
C PHE A 107 17.21 2.51 24.86
N MET A 108 18.14 2.10 25.73
CA MET A 108 19.21 2.96 26.20
C MET A 108 20.10 3.40 25.04
N VAL A 109 20.58 2.46 24.22
CA VAL A 109 21.39 2.78 23.03
C VAL A 109 20.62 3.69 22.07
N LYS A 110 19.33 3.43 21.81
CA LYS A 110 18.50 4.31 20.96
C LYS A 110 18.40 5.72 21.52
N SER A 111 18.27 5.87 22.85
CA SER A 111 18.26 7.19 23.48
C SER A 111 19.52 7.97 23.13
N LEU A 112 20.68 7.32 23.12
CA LEU A 112 21.95 7.95 22.78
C LEU A 112 22.00 8.35 21.30
N LEU A 113 21.54 7.48 20.41
CA LEU A 113 21.56 7.71 18.96
C LEU A 113 20.67 8.87 18.50
N VAL A 114 19.63 9.21 19.27
CA VAL A 114 18.68 10.29 18.97
C VAL A 114 18.95 11.58 19.73
N PHE A 115 20.04 11.62 20.51
CA PHE A 115 20.40 12.79 21.30
C PHE A 115 20.59 14.02 20.39
N ASP A 116 19.74 15.03 20.57
CA ASP A 116 19.76 16.26 19.81
C ASP A 116 19.81 17.48 20.75
N PRO A 117 20.98 18.11 20.92
CA PRO A 117 21.13 19.23 21.84
C PRO A 117 20.46 20.53 21.36
N ASP A 118 20.06 20.62 20.08
CA ASP A 118 19.53 21.84 19.47
C ASP A 118 17.99 21.79 19.26
N GLU A 119 17.30 20.69 19.63
CA GLU A 119 15.84 20.56 19.48
C GLU A 119 15.09 21.66 20.24
N GLU A 120 15.37 21.86 21.53
CA GLU A 120 14.70 22.88 22.35
C GLU A 120 14.91 24.31 21.84
N ARG A 121 16.12 24.63 21.35
CA ARG A 121 16.43 25.95 20.77
C ARG A 121 15.60 26.17 19.51
N ARG A 122 15.52 25.18 18.63
CA ARG A 122 14.74 25.26 17.39
C ARG A 122 13.24 25.39 17.65
N GLU A 123 12.71 24.66 18.63
CA GLU A 123 11.30 24.80 19.01
C GLU A 123 10.97 26.20 19.55
N ARG A 124 11.87 26.82 20.33
CA ARG A 124 11.70 28.21 20.81
C ARG A 124 11.74 29.23 19.68
N VAL A 125 12.73 29.13 18.80
CA VAL A 125 12.86 30.03 17.63
C VAL A 125 11.65 29.88 16.70
N GLN A 126 11.17 28.66 16.49
CA GLN A 126 10.00 28.40 15.65
C GLN A 126 8.68 28.93 16.26
N ARG A 127 8.57 28.99 17.60
CA ARG A 127 7.43 29.62 18.30
C ARG A 127 7.50 31.15 18.31
N LYS A 128 8.69 31.73 18.40
CA LYS A 128 8.89 33.18 18.57
C LYS A 128 9.08 33.96 17.26
N GLY A 129 9.34 33.30 16.14
CA GLY A 129 9.41 33.94 14.81
C GLY A 129 10.71 34.70 14.50
N GLN A 130 11.44 35.19 15.50
CA GLN A 130 12.79 35.75 15.38
C GLN A 130 13.68 35.34 16.56
N PRO A 131 15.00 35.14 16.35
CA PRO A 131 15.94 34.95 17.43
C PRO A 131 16.10 36.27 18.22
N THR A 132 15.90 36.22 19.54
CA THR A 132 16.12 37.34 20.47
C THR A 132 17.51 37.23 21.13
N ASP A 133 18.10 38.32 21.64
CA ASP A 133 19.41 38.27 22.35
C ASP A 133 19.39 37.38 23.60
N ASP A 134 18.21 37.12 24.18
CA ASP A 134 17.97 36.13 25.24
C ASP A 134 18.06 34.66 24.77
N ASP A 135 18.21 34.39 23.47
CA ASP A 135 18.42 33.05 22.90
C ASP A 135 19.91 32.60 22.95
N GLN A 136 20.77 33.34 23.65
CA GLN A 136 22.09 32.83 24.03
C GLN A 136 21.94 31.56 24.88
N PRO A 137 22.78 30.54 24.65
CA PRO A 137 22.56 29.23 25.24
C PRO A 137 22.79 29.29 26.76
N SER A 138 21.71 29.31 27.54
CA SER A 138 21.72 28.92 28.96
C SER A 138 22.05 27.42 29.15
N SER A 139 22.20 26.69 28.04
CA SER A 139 22.55 25.28 27.96
C SER A 139 24.02 25.08 27.60
N PRO A 140 24.66 24.01 28.09
CA PRO A 140 26.07 23.79 27.84
C PRO A 140 26.37 23.57 26.34
N VAL A 141 27.54 24.02 25.89
CA VAL A 141 28.02 23.82 24.51
C VAL A 141 28.44 22.36 24.34
N TRP A 142 27.59 21.56 23.69
CA TRP A 142 27.82 20.12 23.46
C TRP A 142 28.91 19.89 22.41
N ASN A 143 29.79 18.90 22.62
CA ASN A 143 30.81 18.55 21.64
C ASN A 143 30.23 17.73 20.49
N ARG A 144 29.78 18.43 19.44
CA ARG A 144 29.14 17.83 18.25
C ARG A 144 30.03 16.82 17.51
N ALA A 145 31.36 16.93 17.60
CA ALA A 145 32.29 16.05 16.90
C ALA A 145 32.26 14.60 17.43
N ARG A 146 31.71 14.37 18.64
CA ARG A 146 31.59 13.04 19.25
C ARG A 146 30.24 12.37 18.97
N LEU A 147 29.26 13.10 18.43
CA LEU A 147 27.94 12.55 18.15
C LEU A 147 27.97 11.72 16.84
N PRO A 148 27.29 10.56 16.81
CA PRO A 148 27.18 9.78 15.58
C PRO A 148 26.44 10.59 14.50
N SER A 149 26.85 10.41 13.25
CA SER A 149 26.12 11.01 12.13
C SER A 149 24.69 10.44 12.08
N LYS A 150 23.73 11.26 11.67
CA LYS A 150 22.32 10.83 11.48
C LYS A 150 22.18 9.55 10.62
N LYS A 151 23.03 9.40 9.60
CA LYS A 151 23.08 8.21 8.74
C LYS A 151 23.61 6.98 9.50
N SER A 152 24.64 7.15 10.32
CA SER A 152 25.18 6.10 11.19
C SER A 152 24.17 5.69 12.27
N SER A 153 23.50 6.66 12.90
CA SER A 153 22.42 6.41 13.86
C SER A 153 21.26 5.65 13.23
N SER A 154 20.87 6.01 12.02
CA SER A 154 19.86 5.26 11.25
C SER A 154 20.31 3.82 11.00
N ALA A 155 21.52 3.61 10.50
CA ALA A 155 22.05 2.26 10.23
C ALA A 155 22.11 1.40 11.50
N ALA A 156 22.51 1.98 12.63
CA ALA A 156 22.50 1.30 13.92
C ALA A 156 21.07 0.90 14.35
N VAL A 157 20.08 1.79 14.20
CA VAL A 157 18.67 1.46 14.48
C VAL A 157 18.16 0.32 13.59
N VAL A 158 18.52 0.29 12.30
CA VAL A 158 18.16 -0.81 11.40
C VAL A 158 18.81 -2.13 11.84
N ALA A 159 20.10 -2.11 12.21
CA ALA A 159 20.82 -3.27 12.70
C ALA A 159 20.20 -3.84 13.99
N MET A 160 19.82 -2.96 14.93
CA MET A 160 19.10 -3.35 16.13
C MET A 160 17.73 -3.96 15.80
N GLY A 161 17.04 -3.46 14.78
CA GLY A 161 15.82 -4.08 14.26
C GLY A 161 16.04 -5.51 13.77
N LEU A 162 17.13 -5.77 13.03
CA LEU A 162 17.49 -7.14 12.61
C LEU A 162 17.79 -8.04 13.80
N MET A 163 18.49 -7.52 14.82
CA MET A 163 18.71 -8.25 16.07
C MET A 163 17.40 -8.60 16.78
N TRP A 164 16.41 -7.69 16.79
CA TRP A 164 15.07 -7.98 17.31
C TRP A 164 14.40 -9.15 16.56
N ALA A 165 14.43 -9.13 15.23
CA ALA A 165 13.83 -10.20 14.44
C ALA A 165 14.54 -11.54 14.66
N MET A 166 15.88 -11.55 14.75
CA MET A 166 16.66 -12.76 15.07
C MET A 166 16.33 -13.29 16.46
N MET A 167 16.26 -12.42 17.47
CA MET A 167 15.87 -12.80 18.83
C MET A 167 14.46 -13.39 18.86
N GLY A 168 13.50 -12.73 18.19
CA GLY A 168 12.14 -13.25 18.07
C GLY A 168 12.09 -14.63 17.40
N GLY A 169 12.84 -14.83 16.32
CA GLY A 169 12.96 -16.14 15.66
C GLY A 169 13.60 -17.20 16.57
N ALA A 170 14.66 -16.85 17.31
CA ALA A 170 15.31 -17.74 18.26
C ALA A 170 14.38 -18.14 19.41
N LEU A 171 13.58 -17.20 19.93
CA LEU A 171 12.56 -17.48 20.94
C LEU A 171 11.51 -18.47 20.41
N LEU A 172 11.09 -18.37 19.14
CA LEU A 172 10.18 -19.34 18.54
C LEU A 172 10.78 -20.73 18.45
N LEU A 173 12.03 -20.83 18.00
CA LEU A 173 12.71 -22.12 17.91
C LEU A 173 12.95 -22.71 19.31
N ALA A 174 13.21 -21.88 20.32
CA ALA A 174 13.39 -22.32 21.69
C ALA A 174 12.14 -22.98 22.29
N THR A 175 10.93 -22.67 21.78
CA THR A 175 9.68 -23.26 22.30
C THR A 175 9.62 -24.77 22.23
N GLU A 176 10.35 -25.41 21.30
CA GLU A 176 10.38 -26.88 21.18
C GLU A 176 11.11 -27.56 22.35
N TYR A 177 12.00 -26.84 23.03
CA TYR A 177 12.77 -27.33 24.16
C TYR A 177 12.12 -27.03 25.52
N LEU A 178 11.07 -26.21 25.55
CA LEU A 178 10.37 -25.88 26.79
C LEU A 178 9.40 -27.02 27.14
N ALA A 179 9.51 -27.58 28.33
CA ALA A 179 8.64 -28.66 28.79
C ALA A 179 7.19 -28.18 29.04
N GLU A 180 7.03 -26.94 29.50
CA GLU A 180 5.79 -26.42 30.06
C GLU A 180 5.03 -25.53 29.09
N GLN A 181 3.71 -25.72 29.01
CA GLN A 181 2.86 -25.00 28.08
C GLN A 181 2.85 -23.48 28.34
N SER A 182 2.74 -23.07 29.60
CA SER A 182 2.76 -21.65 30.01
C SER A 182 4.06 -20.94 29.58
N SER A 183 5.17 -21.67 29.56
CA SER A 183 6.48 -21.16 29.14
C SER A 183 6.51 -20.96 27.61
N ARG A 184 5.97 -21.92 26.85
CA ARG A 184 5.84 -21.81 25.40
C ARG A 184 4.98 -20.61 25.00
N GLU A 185 3.81 -20.45 25.63
CA GLU A 185 2.90 -19.32 25.38
C GLU A 185 3.60 -17.97 25.57
N MET A 186 4.36 -17.81 26.66
CA MET A 186 5.13 -16.60 26.92
C MET A 186 6.21 -16.32 25.85
N TYR A 187 6.90 -17.35 25.37
CA TYR A 187 7.93 -17.18 24.34
C TYR A 187 7.34 -16.76 22.98
N TYR A 188 6.16 -17.25 22.61
CA TYR A 188 5.42 -16.75 21.44
C TYR A 188 5.05 -15.27 21.58
N VAL A 189 4.56 -14.86 22.76
CA VAL A 189 4.24 -13.46 23.05
C VAL A 189 5.49 -12.58 22.95
N LEU A 190 6.59 -12.97 23.60
CA LEU A 190 7.86 -12.24 23.57
C LEU A 190 8.41 -12.14 22.13
N SER A 191 8.29 -13.20 21.33
CA SER A 191 8.66 -13.17 19.91
C SER A 191 7.86 -12.13 19.12
N GLY A 192 6.53 -12.07 19.34
CA GLY A 192 5.68 -11.06 18.71
C GLY A 192 6.03 -9.63 19.11
N ILE A 193 6.39 -9.40 20.38
CA ILE A 193 6.86 -8.09 20.84
C ILE A 193 8.17 -7.70 20.14
N CYS A 194 9.12 -8.63 20.02
CA CYS A 194 10.39 -8.40 19.29
C CYS A 194 10.12 -7.96 17.85
N LEU A 195 9.22 -8.66 17.14
CA LEU A 195 8.82 -8.32 15.77
C LEU A 195 8.24 -6.90 15.68
N LEU A 196 7.29 -6.58 16.57
CA LEU A 196 6.58 -5.29 16.56
C LEU A 196 7.55 -4.12 16.80
N ILE A 197 8.40 -4.23 17.82
CA ILE A 197 9.36 -3.16 18.14
C ILE A 197 10.43 -3.05 17.04
N GLY A 198 10.94 -4.17 16.54
CA GLY A 198 11.91 -4.21 15.46
C GLY A 198 11.41 -3.44 14.23
N ALA A 199 10.24 -3.82 13.70
CA ALA A 199 9.67 -3.23 12.51
C ALA A 199 9.31 -1.74 12.69
N THR A 200 8.63 -1.39 13.77
CA THR A 200 8.17 -0.01 14.02
C THR A 200 9.34 0.95 14.24
N THR A 201 10.38 0.52 14.96
CA THR A 201 11.55 1.37 15.21
C THR A 201 12.46 1.48 13.99
N THR A 202 12.55 0.43 13.19
CA THR A 202 13.30 0.45 11.93
C THR A 202 12.68 1.43 10.95
N HIS A 203 11.40 1.24 10.61
CA HIS A 203 10.70 2.11 9.69
C HIS A 203 10.52 3.52 10.24
N GLY A 204 10.06 3.65 11.48
CA GLY A 204 9.78 4.94 12.10
C GLY A 204 11.05 5.73 12.42
N LEU A 205 11.82 5.24 13.39
CA LEU A 205 12.99 5.95 13.89
C LEU A 205 14.16 5.91 12.91
N GLY A 206 14.45 4.74 12.32
CA GLY A 206 15.54 4.59 11.36
C GLY A 206 15.35 5.47 10.13
N GLY A 207 14.12 5.55 9.62
CA GLY A 207 13.77 6.46 8.52
C GLY A 207 13.85 7.93 8.90
N LYS A 208 13.30 8.31 10.07
CA LYS A 208 13.36 9.69 10.60
C LYS A 208 14.80 10.17 10.74
N LEU A 209 15.66 9.36 11.36
CA LEU A 209 17.08 9.69 11.52
C LEU A 209 17.77 9.89 10.16
N ARG A 210 17.46 9.07 9.14
CA ARG A 210 18.12 9.17 7.85
C ARG A 210 17.68 10.37 7.02
N HIS A 211 16.39 10.69 7.03
CA HIS A 211 15.77 11.56 6.04
C HIS A 211 15.19 12.87 6.59
N ASP A 212 15.18 13.08 7.91
CA ASP A 212 14.89 14.42 8.46
C ASP A 212 16.09 15.35 8.23
N THR A 213 16.07 16.05 7.10
CA THR A 213 16.94 17.19 6.81
C THR A 213 16.51 18.41 7.62
N LEU A 214 17.51 19.14 8.13
CA LEU A 214 17.33 20.40 8.84
C LEU A 214 16.75 21.44 7.89
N ARG A 215 15.71 22.18 8.30
CA ARG A 215 15.26 23.40 7.62
C ARG A 215 16.42 24.39 7.63
N GLU A 216 17.07 24.61 6.49
CA GLU A 216 17.77 25.88 6.28
C GLU A 216 16.71 26.95 6.04
N ALA A 217 16.74 28.01 6.86
CA ALA A 217 15.83 29.13 6.74
C ALA A 217 15.92 29.70 5.32
N GLY A 218 14.81 29.62 4.56
CA GLY A 218 14.73 30.11 3.18
C GLY A 218 14.69 29.03 2.08
N SER A 219 14.94 27.75 2.39
CA SER A 219 14.81 26.65 1.40
C SER A 219 13.37 26.11 1.33
N ALA A 220 12.90 25.78 0.12
CA ALA A 220 11.58 25.18 -0.09
C ALA A 220 11.42 23.90 0.76
N ALA A 221 10.29 23.76 1.44
CA ALA A 221 10.05 22.68 2.39
C ALA A 221 10.18 21.29 1.73
N ILE A 222 11.29 20.59 1.97
CA ILE A 222 11.46 19.19 1.61
C ILE A 222 10.55 18.36 2.55
N PRO A 223 9.78 17.39 2.05
CA PRO A 223 8.92 16.56 2.90
C PRO A 223 9.75 15.84 3.97
N SER A 224 9.41 16.05 5.25
CA SER A 224 9.98 15.29 6.38
C SER A 224 9.47 13.85 6.39
N TRP A 225 10.24 12.93 6.98
CA TRP A 225 9.86 11.52 7.06
C TRP A 225 8.58 11.34 7.88
N ARG A 226 7.62 10.59 7.35
CA ARG A 226 6.37 10.27 8.06
C ARG A 226 6.27 8.77 8.26
N PHE A 227 5.78 8.34 9.43
CA PHE A 227 5.56 6.92 9.69
C PHE A 227 4.56 6.32 8.70
N PHE A 228 3.43 7.00 8.46
CA PHE A 228 2.44 6.60 7.46
C PHE A 228 2.61 7.44 6.19
N GLN A 229 3.26 6.86 5.17
CA GLN A 229 3.54 7.52 3.89
C GLN A 229 3.42 6.59 2.67
N PRO A 230 2.34 5.80 2.54
CA PRO A 230 2.14 4.94 1.37
C PRO A 230 2.05 5.77 0.08
N PHE A 231 2.51 5.18 -1.02
CA PHE A 231 2.60 5.82 -2.34
C PHE A 231 3.53 7.06 -2.41
N GLN A 232 4.29 7.36 -1.35
CA GLN A 232 5.29 8.43 -1.30
C GLN A 232 6.70 7.83 -1.25
N GLY A 233 7.74 8.58 -1.65
CA GLY A 233 9.14 8.11 -1.53
C GLY A 233 9.71 7.38 -2.76
N GLY A 234 8.97 7.31 -3.87
CA GLY A 234 9.43 6.66 -5.12
C GLY A 234 9.02 5.19 -5.21
N THR A 235 9.08 4.63 -6.42
CA THR A 235 8.45 3.32 -6.71
C THR A 235 9.17 2.14 -6.06
N VAL A 236 10.50 2.15 -6.02
CA VAL A 236 11.28 1.11 -5.33
C VAL A 236 11.00 1.12 -3.82
N PHE A 237 10.90 2.31 -3.23
CA PHE A 237 10.52 2.45 -1.82
C PHE A 237 9.10 1.93 -1.56
N VAL A 238 8.12 2.33 -2.40
CA VAL A 238 6.73 1.86 -2.27
C VAL A 238 6.64 0.33 -2.39
N ALA A 239 7.36 -0.26 -3.34
CA ALA A 239 7.39 -1.71 -3.55
C ALA A 239 8.00 -2.46 -2.36
N THR A 240 9.16 -2.01 -1.88
CA THR A 240 9.85 -2.63 -0.75
C THR A 240 9.09 -2.43 0.56
N GLN A 241 8.44 -1.28 0.76
CA GLN A 241 7.53 -1.07 1.89
C GLN A 241 6.33 -2.01 1.83
N ALA A 242 5.67 -2.14 0.68
CA ALA A 242 4.56 -3.08 0.52
C ALA A 242 5.00 -4.51 0.85
N LEU A 243 6.12 -4.98 0.28
CA LEU A 243 6.66 -6.31 0.55
C LEU A 243 7.03 -6.49 2.04
N GLY A 244 7.72 -5.53 2.64
CA GLY A 244 8.14 -5.58 4.03
C GLY A 244 6.96 -5.66 4.99
N TRP A 245 5.91 -4.86 4.77
CA TRP A 245 4.70 -4.89 5.59
C TRP A 245 3.85 -6.15 5.35
N ILE A 246 3.82 -6.69 4.13
CA ILE A 246 3.18 -7.99 3.86
C ILE A 246 3.89 -9.11 4.63
N LEU A 247 5.22 -9.19 4.56
CA LEU A 247 6.02 -10.18 5.30
C LEU A 247 5.84 -10.02 6.82
N PHE A 248 5.78 -8.79 7.31
CA PHE A 248 5.50 -8.49 8.72
C PHE A 248 4.12 -9.02 9.14
N SER A 249 3.07 -8.72 8.36
CA SER A 249 1.71 -9.21 8.64
C SER A 249 1.60 -10.74 8.56
N MET A 250 2.27 -11.38 7.59
CA MET A 250 2.34 -12.84 7.50
C MET A 250 3.05 -13.43 8.72
N SER A 251 4.10 -12.78 9.22
CA SER A 251 4.81 -13.19 10.44
C SER A 251 3.91 -13.12 11.67
N ILE A 252 3.15 -12.03 11.85
CA ILE A 252 2.16 -11.92 12.93
C ILE A 252 1.09 -13.00 12.81
N MET A 253 0.56 -13.24 11.62
CA MET A 253 -0.46 -14.26 11.41
C MET A 253 0.08 -15.66 11.74
N GLY A 254 1.29 -15.97 11.29
CA GLY A 254 1.96 -17.24 11.61
C GLY A 254 2.23 -17.39 13.11
N LEU A 255 2.63 -16.33 13.80
CA LEU A 255 2.78 -16.30 15.26
C LEU A 255 1.47 -16.59 15.98
N ILE A 256 0.38 -15.91 15.60
CA ILE A 256 -0.95 -16.11 16.19
C ILE A 256 -1.41 -17.56 15.95
N TRP A 257 -1.24 -18.05 14.71
CA TRP A 257 -1.61 -19.42 14.37
C TRP A 257 -0.81 -20.44 15.19
N LEU A 258 0.51 -20.29 15.29
CA LEU A 258 1.37 -21.15 16.12
C LEU A 258 0.95 -21.12 17.60
N LEU A 259 0.67 -19.93 18.14
CA LEU A 259 0.19 -19.78 19.51
C LEU A 259 -1.15 -20.49 19.70
N MET A 260 -2.08 -20.37 18.76
CA MET A 260 -3.35 -21.10 18.80
C MET A 260 -3.15 -22.61 18.78
N GLN A 261 -2.23 -23.14 17.96
CA GLN A 261 -1.89 -24.56 17.94
C GLN A 261 -1.38 -25.03 19.31
N VAL A 262 -0.52 -24.24 19.97
CA VAL A 262 -0.01 -24.54 21.32
C VAL A 262 -1.12 -24.54 22.36
N VAL A 263 -2.00 -23.54 22.35
CA VAL A 263 -3.11 -23.41 23.31
C VAL A 263 -4.11 -24.57 23.17
N VAL A 264 -4.40 -24.99 21.94
CA VAL A 264 -5.32 -26.11 21.65
C VAL A 264 -4.65 -27.47 21.88
N GLY A 265 -3.32 -27.51 22.09
CA GLY A 265 -2.56 -28.74 22.30
C GLY A 265 -2.32 -29.56 21.02
N VAL A 266 -2.44 -28.95 19.84
CA VAL A 266 -2.20 -29.59 18.54
C VAL A 266 -0.78 -29.26 18.08
N ALA A 267 0.08 -30.28 17.94
CA ALA A 267 1.49 -30.09 17.59
C ALA A 267 1.82 -30.72 16.24
N TYR A 268 1.29 -30.17 15.15
CA TYR A 268 1.66 -30.62 13.80
C TYR A 268 2.74 -29.72 13.19
N CYS A 269 3.91 -30.29 12.89
CA CYS A 269 5.02 -29.59 12.20
C CYS A 269 5.43 -28.23 12.81
N MET A 270 5.29 -28.07 14.13
CA MET A 270 5.54 -26.80 14.83
C MET A 270 6.92 -26.21 14.54
N ARG A 271 7.95 -27.06 14.45
CA ARG A 271 9.32 -26.65 14.11
C ARG A 271 9.44 -26.06 12.71
N CYS A 272 8.84 -26.70 11.69
CA CYS A 272 8.87 -26.21 10.31
C CYS A 272 8.20 -24.83 10.20
N TRP A 273 7.06 -24.67 10.87
CA TRP A 273 6.34 -23.41 10.91
C TRP A 273 7.07 -22.34 11.71
N ALA A 274 7.72 -22.68 12.82
CA ALA A 274 8.57 -21.75 13.58
C ALA A 274 9.74 -21.21 12.73
N TRP A 275 10.39 -22.08 11.93
CA TRP A 275 11.41 -21.66 10.96
C TRP A 275 10.85 -20.74 9.89
N ALA A 276 9.71 -21.09 9.29
CA ALA A 276 9.08 -20.28 8.26
C ALA A 276 8.69 -18.89 8.78
N VAL A 277 8.10 -18.83 9.98
CA VAL A 277 7.72 -17.57 10.65
C VAL A 277 8.96 -16.76 11.02
N GLY A 278 9.98 -17.37 11.64
CA GLY A 278 11.24 -16.69 11.96
C GLY A 278 11.96 -16.12 10.73
N ALA A 279 11.97 -16.87 9.62
CA ALA A 279 12.53 -16.41 8.35
C ALA A 279 11.72 -15.25 7.75
N ALA A 280 10.38 -15.31 7.82
CA ALA A 280 9.51 -14.22 7.40
C ALA A 280 9.74 -12.95 8.24
N MET A 281 9.91 -13.10 9.56
CA MET A 281 10.22 -11.99 10.48
C MET A 281 11.52 -11.29 10.10
N PHE A 282 12.59 -12.08 9.91
CA PHE A 282 13.89 -11.55 9.51
C PHE A 282 13.85 -10.88 8.14
N THR A 283 13.17 -11.50 7.18
CA THR A 283 13.04 -10.96 5.81
C THR A 283 12.20 -9.68 5.79
N ALA A 284 11.11 -9.61 6.57
CA ALA A 284 10.31 -8.39 6.73
C ALA A 284 11.18 -7.24 7.24
N GLN A 285 11.97 -7.52 8.26
CA GLN A 285 12.86 -6.57 8.91
C GLN A 285 13.99 -6.08 7.98
N LEU A 286 14.60 -7.00 7.25
CA LEU A 286 15.60 -6.68 6.22
C LEU A 286 15.00 -5.80 5.12
N THR A 287 13.80 -6.14 4.65
CA THR A 287 13.11 -5.41 3.58
C THR A 287 12.72 -3.99 4.02
N LEU A 288 12.18 -3.84 5.24
CA LEU A 288 11.87 -2.53 5.82
C LEU A 288 13.16 -1.70 6.02
N GLY A 289 14.25 -2.29 6.50
CA GLY A 289 15.53 -1.63 6.62
C GLY A 289 16.10 -1.17 5.27
N ALA A 290 16.10 -2.05 4.27
CA ALA A 290 16.56 -1.75 2.92
C ALA A 290 15.71 -0.65 2.25
N SER A 291 14.39 -0.66 2.48
CA SER A 291 13.49 0.34 1.89
C SER A 291 13.90 1.77 2.26
N ILE A 292 14.36 2.01 3.49
CA ILE A 292 14.80 3.33 3.96
C ILE A 292 15.95 3.88 3.08
N LEU A 293 16.78 3.01 2.51
CA LEU A 293 17.87 3.42 1.61
C LEU A 293 17.36 3.91 0.24
N THR A 294 16.15 3.48 -0.14
CA THR A 294 15.54 3.74 -1.46
C THR A 294 14.56 4.90 -1.45
N PHE A 295 14.27 5.49 -0.29
CA PHE A 295 13.35 6.61 -0.15
C PHE A 295 13.88 7.86 -0.85
N ASN A 296 13.03 8.47 -1.68
CA ASN A 296 13.34 9.67 -2.45
C ASN A 296 12.24 10.74 -2.26
N ALA A 297 12.55 11.75 -1.44
CA ALA A 297 11.68 12.89 -1.16
C ALA A 297 11.73 13.94 -2.28
N ARG A 298 11.36 13.58 -3.53
CA ARG A 298 11.24 14.61 -4.58
C ARG A 298 10.01 15.49 -4.31
N PRO A 299 10.15 16.83 -4.31
CA PRO A 299 9.02 17.74 -4.14
C PRO A 299 8.00 17.58 -5.27
N LEU A 300 6.72 17.68 -4.91
CA LEU A 300 5.56 17.47 -5.78
C LEU A 300 5.55 18.41 -6.99
N SER A 301 6.02 19.66 -6.80
CA SER A 301 6.12 20.69 -7.84
C SER A 301 7.07 20.30 -8.98
N GLN A 302 8.20 19.65 -8.68
CA GLN A 302 9.16 19.23 -9.71
C GLN A 302 8.60 18.12 -10.59
N LYS A 303 7.79 17.21 -10.04
CA LYS A 303 7.14 16.13 -10.80
C LYS A 303 6.01 16.63 -11.69
N VAL A 304 5.22 17.60 -11.23
CA VAL A 304 4.20 18.26 -12.06
C VAL A 304 4.85 19.04 -13.19
N LEU A 305 5.96 19.76 -12.92
CA LEU A 305 6.75 20.44 -13.94
C LEU A 305 7.40 19.48 -14.95
N ASP A 306 7.86 18.30 -14.51
CA ASP A 306 8.36 17.24 -15.40
C ASP A 306 7.25 16.62 -16.27
N VAL A 307 6.00 16.61 -15.78
CA VAL A 307 4.81 16.10 -16.50
C VAL A 307 4.28 17.11 -17.53
N VAL A 308 4.45 18.41 -17.29
CA VAL A 308 4.11 19.49 -18.25
C VAL A 308 5.25 19.74 -19.27
N GLY A 309 6.46 19.27 -18.97
CA GLY A 309 7.62 19.34 -19.86
C GLY A 309 7.48 18.46 -21.13
N PRO A 310 8.38 18.62 -22.11
CA PRO A 310 8.38 17.79 -23.32
C PRO A 310 8.51 16.31 -22.96
N ILE A 311 7.76 15.46 -23.68
CA ILE A 311 7.81 13.99 -23.54
C ILE A 311 9.27 13.56 -23.72
N LYS A 312 9.93 13.17 -22.63
CA LYS A 312 11.29 12.63 -22.68
C LYS A 312 11.21 11.26 -23.37
N PRO A 313 12.16 10.91 -24.27
CA PRO A 313 12.16 9.61 -24.93
C PRO A 313 12.15 8.48 -23.90
N ALA A 314 11.51 7.36 -24.24
CA ALA A 314 11.33 6.19 -23.39
C ALA A 314 12.65 5.80 -22.70
N ARG A 315 12.81 6.22 -21.45
CA ARG A 315 13.95 5.83 -20.63
C ARG A 315 13.72 4.37 -20.28
N ARG A 316 14.74 3.50 -20.40
CA ARG A 316 14.67 2.16 -19.79
C ARG A 316 14.41 2.35 -18.29
N ILE A 317 13.17 2.17 -17.88
CA ILE A 317 12.78 2.25 -16.49
C ILE A 317 13.21 0.95 -15.78
N PRO A 318 13.54 1.00 -14.48
CA PRO A 318 13.81 -0.22 -13.72
C PRO A 318 12.62 -1.18 -13.84
N TRP A 319 12.88 -2.48 -14.00
CA TRP A 319 11.80 -3.46 -14.18
C TRP A 319 10.71 -3.34 -13.10
N LEU A 320 11.10 -3.13 -11.82
CA LEU A 320 10.17 -2.93 -10.71
C LEU A 320 9.18 -1.78 -10.95
N THR A 321 9.57 -0.70 -11.60
CA THR A 321 8.67 0.44 -11.82
C THR A 321 7.59 0.16 -12.85
N ALA A 322 7.86 -0.73 -13.82
CA ALA A 322 6.84 -1.24 -14.73
C ALA A 322 5.94 -2.28 -14.05
N TRP A 323 6.49 -3.11 -13.18
CA TRP A 323 5.75 -4.22 -12.59
C TRP A 323 4.77 -3.80 -11.50
N VAL A 324 5.08 -2.80 -10.67
CA VAL A 324 4.21 -2.45 -9.53
C VAL A 324 2.80 -2.01 -9.97
N PRO A 325 2.60 -1.10 -10.94
CA PRO A 325 1.25 -0.76 -11.40
C PRO A 325 0.53 -1.95 -12.05
N ILE A 326 1.24 -2.78 -12.82
CA ILE A 326 0.66 -3.98 -13.45
C ILE A 326 0.17 -4.98 -12.40
N LEU A 327 1.00 -5.26 -11.38
CA LEU A 327 0.58 -6.10 -10.27
C LEU A 327 -0.63 -5.50 -9.56
N MET A 328 -0.63 -4.19 -9.33
CA MET A 328 -1.72 -3.50 -8.64
C MET A 328 -3.05 -3.56 -9.42
N PHE A 329 -3.04 -3.52 -10.76
CA PHE A 329 -4.27 -3.59 -11.55
C PHE A 329 -4.74 -5.02 -11.85
N TYR A 330 -3.83 -5.95 -12.10
CA TYR A 330 -4.18 -7.26 -12.66
C TYR A 330 -4.16 -8.41 -11.65
N THR A 331 -3.57 -8.27 -10.46
CA THR A 331 -3.50 -9.36 -9.46
C THR A 331 -4.53 -9.37 -8.33
N PRO A 332 -5.15 -8.25 -7.89
CA PRO A 332 -5.95 -8.25 -6.66
C PRO A 332 -7.10 -9.26 -6.66
N ILE A 333 -7.77 -9.46 -7.81
CA ILE A 333 -8.82 -10.47 -7.93
C ILE A 333 -8.29 -11.89 -7.75
N HIS A 334 -7.13 -12.20 -8.33
CA HIS A 334 -6.51 -13.51 -8.20
C HIS A 334 -6.01 -13.77 -6.79
N ILE A 335 -5.43 -12.75 -6.13
CA ILE A 335 -5.02 -12.85 -4.73
C ILE A 335 -6.26 -13.10 -3.85
N PHE A 336 -7.34 -12.35 -4.04
CA PHE A 336 -8.56 -12.56 -3.28
C PHE A 336 -9.13 -13.98 -3.49
N CYS A 337 -9.30 -14.42 -4.73
CA CYS A 337 -9.80 -15.75 -5.04
C CYS A 337 -8.88 -16.85 -4.48
N PHE A 338 -7.56 -16.69 -4.61
CA PHE A 338 -6.58 -17.63 -4.05
C PHE A 338 -6.72 -17.73 -2.53
N VAL A 339 -6.82 -16.60 -1.82
CA VAL A 339 -6.99 -16.59 -0.36
C VAL A 339 -8.31 -17.24 0.03
N VAL A 340 -9.41 -16.97 -0.67
CA VAL A 340 -10.70 -17.65 -0.43
C VAL A 340 -10.57 -19.16 -0.58
N VAL A 341 -10.06 -19.64 -1.72
CA VAL A 341 -9.88 -21.07 -1.99
C VAL A 341 -8.93 -21.70 -0.97
N LEU A 342 -7.83 -21.04 -0.63
CA LEU A 342 -6.88 -21.52 0.38
C LEU A 342 -7.55 -21.67 1.75
N THR A 343 -8.38 -20.71 2.17
CA THR A 343 -9.09 -20.81 3.45
C THR A 343 -10.05 -22.00 3.47
N PHE A 344 -10.78 -22.28 2.40
CA PHE A 344 -11.71 -23.42 2.31
C PHE A 344 -11.03 -24.78 2.09
N THR A 345 -9.77 -24.79 1.65
CA THR A 345 -8.97 -26.02 1.53
C THR A 345 -8.26 -26.38 2.81
N VAL A 346 -7.84 -25.38 3.59
CA VAL A 346 -7.09 -25.58 4.85
C VAL A 346 -8.01 -25.70 6.07
N LEU A 347 -9.17 -25.03 6.08
CA LEU A 347 -10.10 -25.04 7.21
C LEU A 347 -11.37 -25.83 6.88
N PRO A 348 -12.03 -26.45 7.88
CA PRO A 348 -13.37 -26.99 7.67
C PRO A 348 -14.34 -25.87 7.25
N SER A 349 -15.29 -26.22 6.38
CA SER A 349 -16.13 -25.25 5.64
C SER A 349 -16.91 -24.28 6.53
N ASN A 350 -17.38 -24.73 7.69
CA ASN A 350 -18.06 -23.91 8.69
C ASN A 350 -17.12 -22.84 9.30
N TYR A 351 -15.88 -23.20 9.64
CA TYR A 351 -14.89 -22.24 10.16
C TYR A 351 -14.44 -21.26 9.09
N ALA A 352 -14.21 -21.74 7.86
CA ALA A 352 -13.88 -20.88 6.72
C ALA A 352 -15.00 -19.86 6.45
N ALA A 353 -16.26 -20.29 6.45
CA ALA A 353 -17.41 -19.42 6.28
C ALA A 353 -17.51 -18.39 7.42
N ALA A 354 -17.39 -18.83 8.69
CA ALA A 354 -17.41 -17.93 9.84
C ALA A 354 -16.28 -16.89 9.80
N PHE A 355 -15.07 -17.31 9.41
CA PHE A 355 -13.93 -16.40 9.22
C PHE A 355 -14.23 -15.33 8.18
N TRP A 356 -14.73 -15.71 7.01
CA TRP A 356 -15.06 -14.76 5.95
C TRP A 356 -16.20 -13.83 6.34
N VAL A 357 -17.30 -14.34 6.90
CA VAL A 357 -18.43 -13.52 7.33
C VAL A 357 -17.99 -12.53 8.42
N GLY A 358 -17.32 -13.00 9.47
CA GLY A 358 -16.84 -12.14 10.55
C GLY A 358 -15.85 -11.08 10.07
N SER A 359 -14.88 -11.48 9.24
CA SER A 359 -13.85 -10.57 8.72
C SER A 359 -14.44 -9.53 7.77
N LEU A 360 -15.31 -9.93 6.85
CA LEU A 360 -15.94 -9.01 5.89
C LEU A 360 -16.92 -8.07 6.59
N VAL A 361 -17.72 -8.53 7.56
CA VAL A 361 -18.61 -7.66 8.34
C VAL A 361 -17.81 -6.59 9.08
N MET A 362 -16.72 -6.96 9.77
CA MET A 362 -15.86 -6.00 10.45
C MET A 362 -15.21 -5.03 9.47
N TYR A 363 -14.63 -5.55 8.38
CA TYR A 363 -13.95 -4.75 7.38
C TYR A 363 -14.90 -3.77 6.68
N TYR A 364 -16.06 -4.22 6.20
CA TYR A 364 -17.06 -3.37 5.55
C TYR A 364 -17.74 -2.42 6.54
N GLY A 365 -17.95 -2.82 7.80
CA GLY A 365 -18.49 -1.95 8.85
C GLY A 365 -17.60 -0.72 9.08
N ILE A 366 -16.28 -0.89 9.06
CA ILE A 366 -15.33 0.22 9.25
C ILE A 366 -15.14 1.05 7.97
N THR A 367 -15.23 0.43 6.80
CA THR A 367 -14.79 1.04 5.54
C THR A 367 -15.91 1.51 4.62
N SER A 368 -17.17 1.15 4.86
CA SER A 368 -18.32 1.51 4.00
C SER A 368 -19.15 2.68 4.52
N GLY A 369 -18.78 3.30 5.64
CA GLY A 369 -19.47 4.47 6.17
C GLY A 369 -19.57 5.62 5.15
N MET A 370 -20.73 6.27 5.09
CA MET A 370 -21.03 7.38 4.15
C MET A 370 -20.96 7.01 2.67
N GLU A 371 -21.28 5.76 2.33
CA GLU A 371 -21.44 5.27 0.95
C GLU A 371 -20.28 5.70 0.02
N PRO A 372 -19.03 5.28 0.29
CA PRO A 372 -17.85 5.81 -0.39
C PRO A 372 -17.84 5.53 -1.90
N HIS A 373 -18.53 4.47 -2.35
CA HIS A 373 -18.72 4.12 -3.75
C HIS A 373 -19.64 5.10 -4.50
N HIS A 374 -20.45 5.91 -3.79
CA HIS A 374 -21.24 7.00 -4.35
C HIS A 374 -20.57 8.37 -4.17
N THR A 375 -19.95 8.60 -3.01
CA THR A 375 -19.44 9.92 -2.61
C THR A 375 -17.98 10.18 -3.01
N GLY A 376 -17.21 9.12 -3.30
CA GLY A 376 -15.77 9.23 -3.52
C GLY A 376 -14.97 9.55 -2.25
N ARG A 377 -15.55 9.42 -1.05
CA ARG A 377 -14.92 9.75 0.24
C ARG A 377 -13.58 9.03 0.47
N ARG A 378 -13.41 7.85 -0.11
CA ARG A 378 -12.19 7.04 0.00
C ARG A 378 -11.16 7.32 -1.09
N GLN A 379 -11.37 8.34 -1.93
CA GLN A 379 -10.36 8.80 -2.87
C GLN A 379 -9.08 9.18 -2.13
N TRP A 380 -7.95 8.67 -2.62
CA TRP A 380 -6.64 8.92 -2.02
C TRP A 380 -5.75 9.72 -2.97
N PRO A 381 -5.50 11.01 -2.68
CA PRO A 381 -4.65 11.85 -3.51
C PRO A 381 -3.24 11.28 -3.77
N ALA A 382 -2.59 10.71 -2.75
CA ALA A 382 -1.24 10.16 -2.90
C ALA A 382 -1.21 8.94 -3.85
N CYS A 383 -2.20 8.06 -3.78
CA CYS A 383 -2.32 6.92 -4.71
C CYS A 383 -2.50 7.42 -6.16
N ARG A 384 -3.43 8.36 -6.38
CA ARG A 384 -3.67 8.94 -7.71
C ARG A 384 -2.42 9.62 -8.28
N GLN A 385 -1.75 10.44 -7.47
CA GLN A 385 -0.54 11.13 -7.89
C GLN A 385 0.59 10.16 -8.22
N TRP A 386 0.76 9.12 -7.40
CA TRP A 386 1.76 8.09 -7.66
C TRP A 386 1.46 7.33 -8.95
N LEU A 387 0.19 7.00 -9.21
CA LEU A 387 -0.21 6.40 -10.48
C LEU A 387 0.07 7.31 -11.67
N THR A 388 -0.38 8.57 -11.64
CA THR A 388 -0.10 9.54 -12.72
C THR A 388 1.39 9.66 -13.02
N ALA A 389 2.25 9.60 -12.01
CA ALA A 389 3.70 9.69 -12.17
C ALA A 389 4.37 8.43 -12.73
N ASN A 390 3.71 7.27 -12.72
CA ASN A 390 4.30 5.99 -13.15
C ASN A 390 3.55 5.32 -14.31
N LEU A 391 2.30 5.70 -14.58
CA LEU A 391 1.42 5.02 -15.52
C LEU A 391 1.93 5.06 -16.96
N GLN A 392 2.32 6.24 -17.46
CA GLN A 392 2.76 6.38 -18.86
C GLN A 392 3.94 5.47 -19.17
N GLU A 393 5.03 5.59 -18.42
CA GLU A 393 6.25 4.79 -18.61
C GLU A 393 5.98 3.29 -18.39
N CYS A 394 5.14 2.96 -17.40
CA CYS A 394 4.72 1.58 -17.13
C CYS A 394 3.96 0.99 -18.32
N LEU A 395 2.96 1.69 -18.85
CA LEU A 395 2.13 1.21 -19.94
C LEU A 395 2.95 1.08 -21.23
N GLU A 396 3.81 2.06 -21.55
CA GLU A 396 4.73 1.97 -22.70
C GLU A 396 5.69 0.78 -22.55
N SER A 397 6.31 0.60 -21.39
CA SER A 397 7.20 -0.54 -21.14
C SER A 397 6.47 -1.89 -21.21
N TRP A 398 5.18 -1.94 -20.86
CA TRP A 398 4.44 -3.19 -20.79
C TRP A 398 3.77 -3.57 -22.11
N PHE A 399 3.06 -2.62 -22.71
CA PHE A 399 2.27 -2.76 -23.93
C PHE A 399 3.03 -2.41 -25.21
N GLY A 400 4.21 -1.80 -25.11
CA GLY A 400 5.03 -1.38 -26.25
C GLY A 400 4.69 0.05 -26.66
N THR A 401 3.59 0.24 -27.40
CA THR A 401 3.13 1.57 -27.83
C THR A 401 1.90 1.99 -27.05
N VAL A 402 1.86 3.26 -26.63
CA VAL A 402 0.70 3.87 -25.97
C VAL A 402 0.47 5.23 -26.60
N GLU A 403 -0.65 5.36 -27.30
CA GLU A 403 -1.04 6.58 -28.00
C GLU A 403 -2.38 7.09 -27.44
N VAL A 404 -2.46 8.38 -27.13
CA VAL A 404 -3.72 9.06 -26.81
C VAL A 404 -3.88 10.18 -27.81
N VAL A 405 -4.95 10.12 -28.59
CA VAL A 405 -5.26 11.08 -29.66
C VAL A 405 -6.61 11.71 -29.37
N ARG A 406 -6.75 12.99 -29.72
CA ARG A 406 -8.03 13.69 -29.75
C ARG A 406 -8.33 14.09 -31.19
N GLU A 407 -9.56 13.83 -31.60
CA GLU A 407 -10.10 14.14 -32.92
C GLU A 407 -10.89 15.45 -32.88
N GLY A 408 -10.76 16.22 -33.96
CA GLY A 408 -11.40 17.52 -34.14
C GLY A 408 -10.83 18.66 -33.29
N ASP A 409 -11.21 19.88 -33.68
CA ASP A 409 -10.72 21.13 -33.07
C ASP A 409 -11.74 21.76 -32.11
N LYS A 410 -12.94 21.18 -31.98
CA LYS A 410 -13.99 21.70 -31.09
C LYS A 410 -13.50 21.74 -29.65
N PRO A 411 -13.48 22.90 -28.98
CA PRO A 411 -12.98 23.02 -27.62
C PRO A 411 -13.84 22.23 -26.63
N LEU A 412 -13.19 21.67 -25.62
CA LEU A 412 -13.81 21.02 -24.45
C LEU A 412 -13.45 21.85 -23.22
N PRO A 413 -14.11 23.00 -22.99
CA PRO A 413 -13.78 23.89 -21.90
C PRO A 413 -13.99 23.22 -20.51
N PRO A 414 -13.13 23.50 -19.51
CA PRO A 414 -13.16 22.77 -18.23
C PRO A 414 -14.43 22.93 -17.39
N ASP A 415 -15.20 23.99 -17.62
CA ASP A 415 -16.47 24.31 -16.97
C ASP A 415 -17.68 23.64 -17.64
N GLY A 416 -17.48 22.97 -18.78
CA GLY A 416 -18.51 22.24 -19.50
C GLY A 416 -18.94 20.94 -18.81
N LYS A 417 -20.10 20.42 -19.22
CA LYS A 417 -20.60 19.12 -18.77
C LYS A 417 -20.35 18.03 -19.81
N TYR A 418 -19.63 16.96 -19.42
CA TYR A 418 -19.23 15.90 -20.36
C TYR A 418 -19.52 14.51 -19.87
N ILE A 419 -19.98 13.66 -20.79
CA ILE A 419 -20.11 12.22 -20.57
C ILE A 419 -19.23 11.53 -21.59
N PHE A 420 -18.09 11.03 -21.13
CA PHE A 420 -17.16 10.26 -21.93
C PHE A 420 -17.60 8.79 -21.98
N GLY A 421 -17.94 8.29 -23.16
CA GLY A 421 -18.30 6.89 -23.35
C GLY A 421 -17.16 6.09 -23.96
N TYR A 422 -16.50 5.30 -23.13
CA TYR A 422 -15.34 4.46 -23.44
C TYR A 422 -15.76 3.11 -24.04
N GLN A 423 -15.20 2.75 -25.20
CA GLN A 423 -15.59 1.53 -25.94
C GLN A 423 -14.39 0.80 -26.57
N PRO A 424 -14.42 -0.55 -26.60
CA PRO A 424 -15.43 -1.40 -25.98
C PRO A 424 -15.08 -1.66 -24.51
N HIS A 425 -15.93 -2.37 -23.80
CA HIS A 425 -15.66 -2.91 -22.47
C HIS A 425 -14.62 -4.03 -22.49
N GLY A 426 -14.59 -4.86 -23.53
CA GLY A 426 -13.75 -6.05 -23.55
C GLY A 426 -13.98 -6.96 -22.32
N LEU A 427 -12.99 -7.79 -21.99
CA LEU A 427 -13.04 -8.64 -20.80
C LEU A 427 -12.82 -7.85 -19.51
N PHE A 428 -11.86 -6.94 -19.51
CA PHE A 428 -11.48 -6.17 -18.33
C PHE A 428 -11.02 -4.76 -18.73
N PRO A 429 -11.93 -3.74 -18.76
CA PRO A 429 -11.66 -2.41 -19.30
C PRO A 429 -10.90 -1.54 -18.30
N ILE A 430 -9.70 -1.96 -17.90
CA ILE A 430 -8.90 -1.20 -16.93
C ILE A 430 -8.49 0.16 -17.53
N GLY A 431 -8.35 0.25 -18.85
CA GLY A 431 -8.03 1.48 -19.58
C GLY A 431 -8.98 2.63 -19.28
N ALA A 432 -10.28 2.36 -19.10
CA ALA A 432 -11.24 3.37 -18.66
C ALA A 432 -10.87 3.99 -17.30
N GLY A 433 -10.26 3.20 -16.40
CA GLY A 433 -9.87 3.61 -15.06
C GLY A 433 -8.59 4.45 -15.02
N TYR A 434 -7.59 4.13 -15.84
CA TYR A 434 -6.30 4.86 -15.82
C TYR A 434 -6.16 5.92 -16.91
N LEU A 435 -6.96 5.91 -17.99
CA LEU A 435 -6.87 6.91 -19.07
C LEU A 435 -6.94 8.36 -18.53
N PRO A 436 -7.89 8.74 -17.66
CA PRO A 436 -7.94 10.10 -17.11
C PRO A 436 -6.77 10.44 -16.16
N LEU A 437 -6.00 9.44 -15.72
CA LEU A 437 -4.83 9.63 -14.87
C LEU A 437 -3.53 9.79 -15.68
N MET A 438 -3.57 9.57 -16.99
CA MET A 438 -2.39 9.66 -17.86
C MET A 438 -2.00 11.13 -18.12
N PRO A 439 -0.70 11.45 -18.15
CA PRO A 439 -0.20 12.77 -18.59
C PRO A 439 -0.77 13.24 -19.93
N ALA A 440 -0.90 12.31 -20.89
CA ALA A 440 -1.44 12.61 -22.22
C ALA A 440 -2.89 13.11 -22.17
N TRP A 441 -3.70 12.61 -21.23
CA TRP A 441 -5.05 13.11 -21.00
C TRP A 441 -5.03 14.58 -20.55
N ALA A 442 -4.26 14.89 -19.51
CA ALA A 442 -4.15 16.25 -18.98
C ALA A 442 -3.61 17.26 -20.02
N LYS A 443 -2.80 16.80 -20.97
CA LYS A 443 -2.32 17.63 -22.09
C LYS A 443 -3.41 17.90 -23.13
N LEU A 444 -4.23 16.90 -23.48
CA LEU A 444 -5.27 17.01 -24.50
C LEU A 444 -6.56 17.68 -24.00
N LEU A 445 -6.84 17.52 -22.71
CA LEU A 445 -8.03 17.97 -22.01
C LEU A 445 -7.61 18.60 -20.66
N PRO A 446 -6.99 19.79 -20.68
CA PRO A 446 -6.56 20.45 -19.45
C PRO A 446 -7.75 20.71 -18.54
N ASP A 447 -7.56 20.45 -17.25
CA ASP A 447 -8.56 20.65 -16.18
C ASP A 447 -9.88 19.87 -16.29
N VAL A 448 -10.05 19.01 -17.31
CA VAL A 448 -11.18 18.07 -17.40
C VAL A 448 -10.81 16.77 -16.68
N ASN A 449 -11.40 16.53 -15.50
CA ASN A 449 -11.09 15.38 -14.65
C ASN A 449 -12.35 14.54 -14.38
N PRO A 450 -12.71 13.63 -15.30
CA PRO A 450 -13.95 12.87 -15.20
C PRO A 450 -13.93 11.89 -14.02
N VAL A 451 -15.08 11.72 -13.37
CA VAL A 451 -15.29 10.60 -12.46
C VAL A 451 -15.58 9.35 -13.27
N VAL A 452 -14.71 8.35 -13.14
CA VAL A 452 -14.90 7.05 -13.79
C VAL A 452 -15.93 6.22 -13.03
N LEU A 453 -16.97 5.78 -13.73
CA LEU A 453 -18.06 4.98 -13.21
C LEU A 453 -17.91 3.52 -13.63
N ILE A 454 -17.87 2.60 -12.66
CA ILE A 454 -17.62 1.16 -12.87
C ILE A 454 -18.71 0.29 -12.26
N ALA A 455 -18.75 -0.99 -12.65
CA ALA A 455 -19.76 -1.95 -12.19
C ALA A 455 -19.81 -2.10 -10.66
N SER A 456 -21.02 -2.27 -10.12
CA SER A 456 -21.26 -2.41 -8.67
C SER A 456 -20.55 -3.62 -8.06
N VAL A 457 -20.41 -4.73 -8.81
CA VAL A 457 -19.73 -5.95 -8.35
C VAL A 457 -18.30 -5.69 -7.88
N VAL A 458 -17.60 -4.72 -8.49
CA VAL A 458 -16.23 -4.34 -8.11
C VAL A 458 -16.16 -3.83 -6.68
N PHE A 459 -17.23 -3.19 -6.20
CA PHE A 459 -17.30 -2.66 -4.83
C PHE A 459 -17.65 -3.72 -3.77
N HIS A 460 -17.94 -4.96 -4.17
CA HIS A 460 -18.21 -6.09 -3.27
C HIS A 460 -16.99 -6.99 -3.03
N ILE A 461 -15.91 -6.79 -3.78
CA ILE A 461 -14.68 -7.58 -3.65
C ILE A 461 -13.63 -6.75 -2.89
N PRO A 462 -13.13 -7.20 -1.73
CA PRO A 462 -12.11 -6.48 -0.98
C PRO A 462 -10.81 -6.39 -1.79
N LEU A 463 -9.91 -5.47 -1.41
CA LEU A 463 -8.72 -5.07 -2.18
C LEU A 463 -9.06 -4.37 -3.51
N ILE A 464 -9.86 -4.98 -4.39
CA ILE A 464 -10.27 -4.37 -5.67
C ILE A 464 -11.08 -3.10 -5.39
N ARG A 465 -12.09 -3.20 -4.51
CA ARG A 465 -12.88 -2.05 -4.06
C ARG A 465 -12.00 -0.93 -3.52
N ASP A 466 -10.98 -1.25 -2.73
CA ASP A 466 -10.11 -0.25 -2.10
C ASP A 466 -9.26 0.46 -3.15
N LEU A 467 -8.62 -0.29 -4.04
CA LEU A 467 -7.81 0.26 -5.12
C LEU A 467 -8.64 1.16 -6.04
N CYS A 468 -9.81 0.70 -6.48
CA CYS A 468 -10.74 1.52 -7.27
C CYS A 468 -11.18 2.79 -6.50
N SER A 469 -11.54 2.64 -5.22
CA SER A 469 -11.95 3.77 -4.38
C SER A 469 -10.82 4.79 -4.18
N TRP A 470 -9.59 4.33 -3.94
CA TRP A 470 -8.40 5.17 -3.79
C TRP A 470 -8.08 5.92 -5.08
N CYS A 471 -8.27 5.29 -6.23
CA CYS A 471 -8.16 5.92 -7.54
C CYS A 471 -9.29 6.94 -7.82
N GLY A 472 -10.36 6.95 -7.00
CA GLY A 472 -11.50 7.85 -7.14
C GLY A 472 -12.60 7.35 -8.07
N LEU A 473 -12.57 6.07 -8.45
CA LEU A 473 -13.61 5.42 -9.24
C LEU A 473 -14.85 5.25 -8.37
N ARG A 474 -16.02 5.34 -8.99
CA ARG A 474 -17.32 5.25 -8.30
C ARG A 474 -18.24 4.24 -8.96
N GLN A 475 -19.25 3.78 -8.25
CA GLN A 475 -20.23 2.83 -8.78
C GLN A 475 -21.11 3.50 -9.82
N VAL A 476 -21.34 2.84 -10.95
CA VAL A 476 -22.35 3.24 -11.92
C VAL A 476 -23.75 3.06 -11.34
N SER A 477 -24.42 4.18 -11.09
CA SER A 477 -25.85 4.25 -10.74
C SER A 477 -26.34 5.65 -11.11
N ARG A 478 -27.65 5.82 -11.33
CA ARG A 478 -28.22 7.14 -11.66
C ARG A 478 -27.85 8.20 -10.61
N ARG A 479 -27.92 7.84 -9.32
CA ARG A 479 -27.55 8.71 -8.19
C ARG A 479 -26.08 9.12 -8.24
N THR A 480 -25.16 8.17 -8.42
CA THR A 480 -23.72 8.50 -8.53
C THR A 480 -23.44 9.36 -9.74
N PHE A 481 -24.07 9.03 -10.87
CA PHE A 481 -23.83 9.67 -12.15
C PHE A 481 -24.16 11.17 -12.07
N ILE A 482 -25.38 11.51 -11.66
CA ILE A 482 -25.83 12.90 -11.50
C ILE A 482 -24.95 13.63 -10.47
N ARG A 483 -24.67 12.98 -9.33
CA ARG A 483 -23.80 13.55 -8.30
C ARG A 483 -22.40 13.86 -8.84
N ALA A 484 -21.78 12.92 -9.53
CA ALA A 484 -20.44 13.07 -10.08
C ALA A 484 -20.38 14.16 -11.14
N LEU A 485 -21.39 14.23 -12.02
CA LEU A 485 -21.51 15.27 -13.04
C LEU A 485 -21.66 16.66 -12.40
N ASN A 486 -22.46 16.78 -11.34
CA ASN A 486 -22.61 18.04 -10.60
C ASN A 486 -21.35 18.43 -9.81
N GLU A 487 -20.59 17.45 -9.29
CA GLU A 487 -19.38 17.70 -8.51
C GLU A 487 -18.14 18.00 -9.37
N ARG A 488 -18.04 17.44 -10.58
CA ARG A 488 -16.81 17.45 -11.41
C ARG A 488 -17.01 17.94 -12.84
N GLY A 489 -18.24 18.25 -13.24
CA GLY A 489 -18.58 18.58 -14.63
C GLY A 489 -18.51 17.39 -15.58
N SER A 490 -17.71 16.36 -15.29
CA SER A 490 -17.49 15.26 -16.23
C SER A 490 -17.52 13.88 -15.59
N VAL A 491 -17.99 12.90 -16.37
CA VAL A 491 -17.99 11.48 -16.01
C VAL A 491 -17.49 10.64 -17.18
N LEU A 492 -16.87 9.51 -16.87
CA LEU A 492 -16.47 8.51 -17.85
C LEU A 492 -17.13 7.19 -17.50
N LEU A 493 -17.75 6.53 -18.48
CA LEU A 493 -18.32 5.19 -18.31
C LEU A 493 -18.03 4.33 -19.53
N VAL A 494 -18.33 3.04 -19.41
CA VAL A 494 -18.25 2.06 -20.49
C VAL A 494 -19.68 1.68 -20.91
N PRO A 495 -20.25 2.24 -21.98
CA PRO A 495 -21.66 2.08 -22.33
C PRO A 495 -22.11 0.64 -22.53
N GLY A 496 -21.31 -0.18 -23.23
CA GLY A 496 -21.66 -1.59 -23.49
C GLY A 496 -21.71 -2.45 -22.23
N GLY A 497 -20.94 -2.09 -21.19
CA GLY A 497 -20.96 -2.76 -19.90
C GLY A 497 -20.71 -4.28 -19.99
N GLN A 498 -21.33 -5.03 -19.08
CA GLN A 498 -21.15 -6.48 -19.00
C GLN A 498 -21.70 -7.26 -20.21
N ALA A 499 -22.54 -6.63 -21.05
CA ALA A 499 -23.12 -7.28 -22.22
C ALA A 499 -22.07 -7.57 -23.30
N GLU A 500 -20.96 -6.83 -23.33
CA GLU A 500 -19.90 -7.05 -24.32
C GLU A 500 -18.96 -8.21 -23.97
N LEU A 501 -18.93 -8.68 -22.71
CA LEU A 501 -18.01 -9.77 -22.29
C LEU A 501 -18.26 -11.05 -23.09
N VAL A 502 -19.53 -11.38 -23.37
CA VAL A 502 -19.94 -12.58 -24.11
C VAL A 502 -19.66 -12.50 -25.62
N HIS A 503 -19.14 -11.38 -26.08
CA HIS A 503 -18.77 -11.14 -27.48
C HIS A 503 -17.25 -11.05 -27.71
N THR A 504 -16.46 -11.02 -26.63
CA THR A 504 -14.99 -10.85 -26.69
C THR A 504 -14.28 -11.93 -27.51
N TRP A 505 -14.76 -13.17 -27.49
CA TRP A 505 -14.24 -14.27 -28.30
C TRP A 505 -14.26 -13.98 -29.81
N ARG A 506 -15.24 -13.19 -30.30
CA ARG A 506 -15.36 -12.87 -31.73
C ARG A 506 -14.19 -12.04 -32.25
N MET A 507 -13.50 -11.30 -31.39
CA MET A 507 -12.28 -10.60 -31.77
C MET A 507 -11.19 -11.60 -32.18
N PHE A 508 -11.06 -12.69 -31.44
CA PHE A 508 -10.02 -13.71 -31.66
C PHE A 508 -10.37 -14.71 -32.75
N HIS A 509 -11.66 -15.03 -32.93
CA HIS A 509 -12.13 -16.04 -33.89
C HIS A 509 -12.60 -15.45 -35.24
N ASN A 510 -13.22 -14.26 -35.21
CA ASN A 510 -13.92 -13.70 -36.37
C ASN A 510 -13.34 -12.34 -36.80
N LYS A 511 -12.35 -11.81 -36.08
CA LYS A 511 -11.85 -10.42 -36.25
C LYS A 511 -12.98 -9.39 -36.20
N GLN A 512 -13.91 -9.59 -35.26
CA GLN A 512 -15.04 -8.68 -35.06
C GLN A 512 -14.87 -7.89 -33.77
N TRP A 513 -14.89 -6.57 -33.90
CA TRP A 513 -14.91 -5.62 -32.79
C TRP A 513 -16.36 -5.26 -32.48
N VAL A 514 -16.91 -5.87 -31.43
CA VAL A 514 -18.34 -5.80 -31.11
C VAL A 514 -18.61 -4.69 -30.10
N ILE A 515 -19.56 -3.81 -30.42
CA ILE A 515 -20.08 -2.78 -29.52
C ILE A 515 -21.56 -3.04 -29.25
N TYR A 516 -21.94 -3.07 -27.97
CA TYR A 516 -23.33 -3.26 -27.56
C TYR A 516 -24.05 -1.92 -27.47
N THR A 517 -25.09 -1.75 -28.29
CA THR A 517 -25.71 -0.43 -28.49
C THR A 517 -27.02 -0.24 -27.71
N LYS A 518 -27.59 -1.28 -27.11
CA LYS A 518 -28.95 -1.23 -26.54
C LYS A 518 -29.07 -0.38 -25.26
N HIS A 519 -27.97 -0.04 -24.59
CA HIS A 519 -28.01 0.80 -23.40
C HIS A 519 -28.23 2.28 -23.76
N ARG A 520 -29.45 2.79 -23.53
CA ARG A 520 -29.83 4.20 -23.80
C ARG A 520 -29.76 5.13 -22.58
N GLY A 521 -29.52 4.58 -21.39
CA GLY A 521 -29.63 5.34 -20.14
C GLY A 521 -28.64 6.50 -19.99
N PHE A 522 -27.40 6.34 -20.48
CA PHE A 522 -26.39 7.41 -20.40
C PHE A 522 -26.68 8.57 -21.37
N ILE A 523 -27.31 8.29 -22.51
CA ILE A 523 -27.75 9.29 -23.48
C ILE A 523 -28.95 10.06 -22.92
N ARG A 524 -29.90 9.35 -22.29
CA ARG A 524 -31.00 9.99 -21.57
C ARG A 524 -30.47 10.93 -20.49
N LEU A 525 -29.47 10.50 -19.71
CA LEU A 525 -28.83 11.36 -18.71
C LEU A 525 -28.06 12.54 -19.33
N ALA A 526 -27.47 12.38 -20.51
CA ALA A 526 -26.85 13.47 -21.25
C ALA A 526 -27.85 14.57 -21.59
N ILE A 527 -29.02 14.19 -22.09
CA ILE A 527 -30.12 15.11 -22.41
C ILE A 527 -30.66 15.76 -21.14
N GLU A 528 -30.99 14.96 -20.11
CA GLU A 528 -31.51 15.46 -18.82
C GLU A 528 -30.58 16.48 -18.15
N GLN A 529 -29.27 16.32 -18.30
CA GLN A 529 -28.26 17.14 -17.62
C GLN A 529 -27.63 18.22 -18.49
N GLY A 530 -27.99 18.29 -19.78
CA GLY A 530 -27.36 19.17 -20.76
C GLY A 530 -25.85 18.91 -20.89
N ALA A 531 -25.43 17.63 -20.90
CA ALA A 531 -24.03 17.24 -20.99
C ALA A 531 -23.69 16.72 -22.40
N SER A 532 -22.59 17.18 -22.98
CA SER A 532 -22.12 16.71 -24.29
C SER A 532 -21.59 15.29 -24.18
N LEU A 533 -21.99 14.43 -25.12
CA LEU A 533 -21.47 13.07 -25.23
C LEU A 533 -20.13 13.10 -25.99
N VAL A 534 -19.11 12.48 -25.43
CA VAL A 534 -17.79 12.36 -26.08
C VAL A 534 -17.47 10.88 -26.27
N PRO A 535 -17.48 10.35 -27.51
CA PRO A 535 -17.12 8.96 -27.76
C PRO A 535 -15.62 8.77 -27.58
N ILE A 536 -15.21 7.73 -26.86
CA ILE A 536 -13.83 7.28 -26.75
C ILE A 536 -13.76 5.84 -27.27
N ILE A 537 -12.84 5.57 -28.19
CA ILE A 537 -12.53 4.21 -28.61
C ILE A 537 -11.12 3.83 -28.17
N VAL A 538 -10.92 2.55 -27.86
CA VAL A 538 -9.60 1.97 -27.58
C VAL A 538 -9.30 0.81 -28.52
N LEU A 539 -8.14 0.87 -29.17
CA LEU A 539 -7.60 -0.21 -29.99
C LEU A 539 -6.48 -0.92 -29.21
N GLY A 540 -6.42 -2.24 -29.32
CA GLY A 540 -5.43 -3.10 -28.65
C GLY A 540 -5.87 -3.66 -27.29
N GLU A 541 -6.66 -2.94 -26.50
CA GLU A 541 -7.02 -3.38 -25.14
C GLU A 541 -7.73 -4.74 -25.13
N ILE A 542 -8.71 -4.94 -26.03
CA ILE A 542 -9.46 -6.21 -26.12
C ILE A 542 -8.57 -7.39 -26.53
N ASN A 543 -7.47 -7.16 -27.25
CA ASN A 543 -6.52 -8.20 -27.65
C ASN A 543 -5.56 -8.57 -26.51
N ALA A 544 -5.43 -7.70 -25.50
CA ALA A 544 -4.43 -7.86 -24.46
C ALA A 544 -4.78 -9.01 -23.50
N LEU A 545 -6.07 -9.24 -23.27
CA LEU A 545 -6.58 -10.34 -22.46
C LEU A 545 -7.58 -11.16 -23.26
N ARG A 546 -7.51 -12.48 -23.12
CA ARG A 546 -8.50 -13.43 -23.63
C ARG A 546 -9.04 -14.29 -22.51
N ASN A 547 -10.21 -14.89 -22.73
CA ASN A 547 -10.71 -15.92 -21.85
C ASN A 547 -10.07 -17.24 -22.24
N PHE A 548 -9.43 -17.93 -21.29
CA PHE A 548 -8.79 -19.22 -21.55
C PHE A 548 -9.81 -20.31 -21.85
N ILE A 549 -11.00 -20.23 -21.25
CA ILE A 549 -12.08 -21.20 -21.46
C ILE A 549 -13.14 -20.53 -22.34
N ASP A 550 -13.08 -20.79 -23.64
CA ASP A 550 -14.01 -20.21 -24.61
C ASP A 550 -15.20 -21.14 -24.87
N VAL A 551 -16.32 -20.85 -24.21
CA VAL A 551 -17.58 -21.60 -24.34
C VAL A 551 -18.75 -20.62 -24.50
N PRO A 552 -18.88 -19.95 -25.67
CA PRO A 552 -19.77 -18.81 -25.85
C PRO A 552 -21.24 -19.09 -25.52
N VAL A 553 -21.73 -20.28 -25.86
CA VAL A 553 -23.13 -20.68 -25.59
C VAL A 553 -23.39 -20.75 -24.08
N LEU A 554 -22.49 -21.41 -23.34
CA LEU A 554 -22.59 -21.51 -21.89
C LEU A 554 -22.43 -20.13 -21.24
N GLN A 555 -21.46 -19.33 -21.67
CA GLN A 555 -21.21 -18.00 -21.14
C GLN A 555 -22.38 -17.03 -21.38
N GLN A 556 -23.02 -17.10 -22.56
CA GLN A 556 -24.24 -16.34 -22.83
C GLN A 556 -25.40 -16.81 -21.96
N TRP A 557 -25.55 -18.12 -21.77
CA TRP A 557 -26.56 -18.68 -20.89
C TRP A 557 -26.34 -18.26 -19.44
N THR A 558 -25.12 -18.36 -18.90
CA THR A 558 -24.82 -17.90 -17.53
C THR A 558 -25.01 -16.40 -17.42
N TYR A 559 -24.54 -15.59 -18.38
CA TYR A 559 -24.76 -14.15 -18.35
C TYR A 559 -26.26 -13.81 -18.24
N LYS A 560 -27.12 -14.47 -19.02
CA LYS A 560 -28.58 -14.30 -18.94
C LYS A 560 -29.18 -14.75 -17.60
N LYS A 561 -28.59 -15.73 -16.92
CA LYS A 561 -29.12 -16.31 -15.67
C LYS A 561 -28.57 -15.66 -14.40
N ILE A 562 -27.29 -15.28 -14.39
CA ILE A 562 -26.55 -14.81 -13.21
C ILE A 562 -25.93 -13.42 -13.39
N GLY A 563 -26.03 -12.80 -14.58
CA GLY A 563 -25.47 -11.47 -14.86
C GLY A 563 -23.95 -11.47 -15.12
N PHE A 564 -23.31 -12.65 -15.17
CA PHE A 564 -21.87 -12.78 -15.43
C PHE A 564 -21.56 -14.03 -16.30
N PRO A 565 -20.65 -13.93 -17.29
CA PRO A 565 -20.26 -15.09 -18.10
C PRO A 565 -19.32 -16.01 -17.31
N VAL A 566 -19.64 -17.31 -17.24
CA VAL A 566 -18.86 -18.35 -16.56
C VAL A 566 -18.84 -19.60 -17.47
N PRO A 567 -17.73 -20.36 -17.56
CA PRO A 567 -16.43 -20.17 -16.92
C PRO A 567 -15.66 -18.96 -17.48
N TYR A 568 -14.87 -18.36 -16.60
CA TYR A 568 -14.14 -17.12 -16.86
C TYR A 568 -12.73 -17.21 -16.26
N LEU A 569 -11.72 -17.23 -17.12
CA LEU A 569 -10.32 -17.29 -16.72
C LEU A 569 -9.50 -16.36 -17.60
N LEU A 570 -9.14 -15.19 -17.05
CA LEU A 570 -8.36 -14.18 -17.75
C LEU A 570 -6.92 -14.66 -17.97
N VAL A 571 -6.50 -14.67 -19.23
CA VAL A 571 -5.10 -14.91 -19.61
C VAL A 571 -4.63 -13.90 -20.65
N GLY A 572 -3.35 -13.56 -20.62
CA GLY A 572 -2.72 -12.71 -21.63
C GLY A 572 -1.26 -13.13 -21.86
N ARG A 573 -0.31 -12.37 -21.30
CA ARG A 573 1.12 -12.57 -21.46
C ARG A 573 1.53 -13.98 -21.05
N TRP A 574 2.38 -14.60 -21.86
CA TRP A 574 2.83 -15.99 -21.68
C TRP A 574 1.71 -17.04 -21.69
N GLY A 575 0.52 -16.70 -22.18
CA GLY A 575 -0.57 -17.63 -22.49
C GLY A 575 -1.36 -18.16 -21.29
N VAL A 576 -0.83 -18.09 -20.07
CA VAL A 576 -1.45 -18.62 -18.85
C VAL A 576 -1.54 -17.62 -17.70
N THR A 577 -0.87 -16.46 -17.82
CA THR A 577 -0.87 -15.47 -16.73
C THR A 577 -1.97 -14.44 -16.92
N PRO A 578 -2.50 -13.84 -15.84
CA PRO A 578 -3.56 -12.83 -15.93
C PRO A 578 -3.03 -11.45 -16.37
N PHE A 579 -1.76 -11.35 -16.76
CA PHE A 579 -1.18 -10.09 -17.19
C PHE A 579 -1.48 -9.84 -18.66
N PRO A 580 -1.68 -8.58 -19.08
CA PRO A 580 -2.04 -8.27 -20.46
C PRO A 580 -0.89 -8.55 -21.43
N SER A 581 -1.21 -9.04 -22.62
CA SER A 581 -0.28 -9.24 -23.73
C SER A 581 0.20 -7.89 -24.29
N GLN A 582 1.36 -7.89 -24.93
CA GLN A 582 1.94 -6.71 -25.55
C GLN A 582 1.27 -6.42 -26.91
N THR A 583 0.17 -5.68 -26.90
CA THR A 583 -0.65 -5.41 -28.09
C THR A 583 -0.51 -4.01 -28.66
N GLY A 584 0.15 -3.10 -27.93
CA GLY A 584 -0.05 -1.66 -28.08
C GLY A 584 -1.41 -1.22 -27.55
N LEU A 585 -1.54 0.08 -27.27
CA LEU A 585 -2.78 0.74 -26.88
C LEU A 585 -2.93 2.05 -27.64
N LYS A 586 -4.08 2.26 -28.27
CA LYS A 586 -4.43 3.55 -28.89
C LYS A 586 -5.80 4.00 -28.40
N PHE A 587 -5.81 5.06 -27.61
CA PHE A 587 -7.01 5.73 -27.16
C PHE A 587 -7.33 6.90 -28.09
N VAL A 588 -8.55 6.94 -28.62
CA VAL A 588 -9.00 8.02 -29.49
C VAL A 588 -10.22 8.67 -28.86
N ILE A 589 -10.09 9.96 -28.54
CA ILE A 589 -11.13 10.81 -27.98
C ILE A 589 -11.78 11.56 -29.14
N GLY A 590 -13.07 11.34 -29.36
CA GLY A 590 -13.85 12.01 -30.40
C GLY A 590 -14.26 13.44 -30.08
N GLU A 591 -14.98 14.04 -31.01
CA GLU A 591 -15.61 15.35 -30.80
C GLU A 591 -16.82 15.28 -29.86
N PRO A 592 -17.12 16.36 -29.11
CA PRO A 592 -18.35 16.46 -28.34
C PRO A 592 -19.58 16.51 -29.25
N ILE A 593 -20.62 15.77 -28.84
CA ILE A 593 -21.95 15.76 -29.43
C ILE A 593 -22.88 16.45 -28.44
N GLU A 594 -23.32 17.65 -28.80
CA GLU A 594 -24.21 18.47 -27.97
C GLU A 594 -25.60 17.84 -27.85
N PRO A 595 -26.17 17.76 -26.63
CA PRO A 595 -27.54 17.30 -26.47
C PRO A 595 -28.54 18.31 -27.02
N PRO A 596 -29.72 17.85 -27.47
CA PRO A 596 -30.85 18.76 -27.72
C PRO A 596 -31.20 19.53 -26.44
N LYS A 597 -31.72 20.76 -26.61
CA LYS A 597 -32.24 21.54 -25.49
C LYS A 597 -33.35 20.76 -24.80
N HIS A 598 -33.29 20.69 -23.48
CA HIS A 598 -34.25 19.97 -22.66
C HIS A 598 -34.60 20.80 -21.43
N GLU A 599 -35.90 20.91 -21.15
CA GLU A 599 -36.40 21.64 -19.98
C GLU A 599 -36.24 20.79 -18.71
N PRO A 600 -35.54 21.27 -17.67
CA PRO A 600 -35.32 20.52 -16.44
C PRO A 600 -36.63 20.03 -15.81
N GLY A 601 -36.71 18.74 -15.51
CA GLY A 601 -37.88 18.12 -14.85
C GLY A 601 -38.96 17.60 -15.79
N THR A 602 -38.81 17.79 -17.11
CA THR A 602 -39.68 17.19 -18.12
C THR A 602 -39.18 15.80 -18.54
N GLN A 603 -40.02 14.99 -19.18
CA GLN A 603 -39.57 13.72 -19.75
C GLN A 603 -38.76 13.98 -21.02
N VAL A 604 -37.69 13.20 -21.23
CA VAL A 604 -36.92 13.24 -22.47
C VAL A 604 -37.78 12.69 -23.60
N ASP A 605 -37.90 13.45 -24.70
CA ASP A 605 -38.56 12.99 -25.92
C ASP A 605 -37.84 11.77 -26.50
N GLU A 606 -38.59 10.71 -26.80
CA GLU A 606 -38.05 9.44 -27.29
C GLU A 606 -37.51 9.55 -28.73
N ALA A 607 -38.06 10.46 -29.55
CA ALA A 607 -37.51 10.74 -30.88
C ALA A 607 -36.14 11.42 -30.77
N GLY A 608 -36.04 12.49 -29.96
CA GLY A 608 -34.75 13.14 -29.67
C GLY A 608 -33.72 12.22 -29.01
N LEU A 609 -34.15 11.31 -28.13
CA LEU A 609 -33.29 10.28 -27.54
C LEU A 609 -32.74 9.32 -28.60
N THR A 610 -33.59 8.87 -29.52
CA THR A 610 -33.20 7.95 -30.60
C THR A 610 -32.25 8.64 -31.58
N GLU A 611 -32.54 9.89 -31.97
CA GLU A 611 -31.64 10.68 -32.82
C GLU A 611 -30.26 10.87 -32.19
N MET A 612 -30.20 11.23 -30.90
CA MET A 612 -28.93 11.40 -30.19
C MET A 612 -28.17 10.07 -30.03
N HIS A 613 -28.90 8.96 -29.82
CA HIS A 613 -28.33 7.61 -29.79
C HIS A 613 -27.69 7.23 -31.12
N ASP A 614 -28.40 7.44 -32.23
CA ASP A 614 -27.90 7.13 -33.57
C ASP A 614 -26.68 8.00 -33.91
N LYS A 615 -26.73 9.31 -33.60
CA LYS A 615 -25.58 10.23 -33.76
C LYS A 615 -24.36 9.76 -32.98
N TYR A 616 -24.55 9.33 -31.73
CA TYR A 616 -23.46 8.85 -30.88
C TYR A 616 -22.78 7.62 -31.48
N TYR A 617 -23.53 6.59 -31.84
CA TYR A 617 -22.95 5.37 -32.39
C TYR A 617 -22.43 5.53 -33.83
N ALA A 618 -23.01 6.45 -34.61
CA ALA A 618 -22.43 6.85 -35.89
C ALA A 618 -21.04 7.50 -35.72
N ALA A 619 -20.87 8.36 -34.71
CA ALA A 619 -19.57 8.95 -34.38
C ALA A 619 -18.56 7.89 -33.92
N VAL A 620 -18.99 6.91 -33.11
CA VAL A 620 -18.14 5.77 -32.70
C VAL A 620 -17.68 4.94 -33.91
N ALA A 621 -18.59 4.66 -34.85
CA ALA A 621 -18.26 3.95 -36.08
C ALA A 621 -17.27 4.73 -36.95
N ALA A 622 -17.47 6.04 -37.08
CA ALA A 622 -16.58 6.92 -37.83
C ALA A 622 -15.16 6.91 -37.24
N LEU A 623 -15.04 7.02 -35.91
CA LEU A 623 -13.74 6.93 -35.21
C LEU A 623 -13.06 5.58 -35.48
N PHE A 624 -13.79 4.47 -35.35
CA PHE A 624 -13.22 3.15 -35.60
C PHE A 624 -12.73 3.00 -37.05
N ASN A 625 -13.57 3.35 -38.02
CA ASN A 625 -13.22 3.24 -39.43
C ASN A 625 -12.02 4.11 -39.81
N LYS A 626 -11.89 5.30 -39.21
CA LYS A 626 -10.76 6.20 -39.42
C LYS A 626 -9.45 5.64 -38.84
N HIS A 627 -9.49 5.08 -37.63
CA HIS A 627 -8.26 4.72 -36.91
C HIS A 627 -7.85 3.25 -37.00
N LYS A 628 -8.74 2.33 -37.39
CA LYS A 628 -8.43 0.89 -37.41
C LYS A 628 -7.22 0.53 -38.28
N ALA A 629 -7.02 1.21 -39.40
CA ALA A 629 -5.90 0.97 -40.30
C ALA A 629 -4.56 1.49 -39.74
N SER A 630 -4.60 2.47 -38.83
CA SER A 630 -3.41 3.03 -38.18
C SER A 630 -2.87 2.16 -37.04
N PHE A 631 -3.63 1.15 -36.62
CA PHE A 631 -3.27 0.29 -35.50
C PHE A 631 -2.91 -1.12 -36.00
N PRO A 632 -1.75 -1.70 -35.61
CA PRO A 632 -1.37 -3.04 -36.04
C PRO A 632 -2.43 -4.09 -35.70
N SER A 633 -2.70 -5.01 -36.63
CA SER A 633 -3.69 -6.10 -36.48
C SER A 633 -5.17 -5.70 -36.52
N TYR A 634 -5.49 -4.45 -36.88
CA TYR A 634 -6.87 -3.96 -36.95
C TYR A 634 -7.38 -3.63 -38.37
N ALA A 635 -6.52 -3.72 -39.40
CA ALA A 635 -6.88 -3.34 -40.76
C ALA A 635 -8.06 -4.15 -41.33
N ASP A 636 -8.12 -5.44 -41.01
CA ASP A 636 -9.15 -6.39 -41.45
C ASP A 636 -10.23 -6.65 -40.39
N VAL A 637 -10.20 -5.92 -39.28
CA VAL A 637 -11.21 -6.06 -38.21
C VAL A 637 -12.50 -5.34 -38.62
N GLN A 638 -13.61 -6.04 -38.43
CA GLN A 638 -14.96 -5.55 -38.74
C GLN A 638 -15.65 -5.02 -37.47
N LEU A 639 -16.23 -3.83 -37.53
CA LEU A 639 -17.10 -3.31 -36.47
C LEU A 639 -18.46 -3.99 -36.56
N VAL A 640 -18.96 -4.48 -35.43
CA VAL A 640 -20.31 -5.05 -35.30
C VAL A 640 -21.05 -4.33 -34.18
N MET A 641 -22.17 -3.68 -34.51
CA MET A 641 -23.07 -3.10 -33.52
C MET A 641 -24.15 -4.13 -33.15
N ALA A 642 -24.24 -4.47 -31.85
CA ALA A 642 -25.08 -5.55 -31.32
C ALA A 642 -26.25 -5.05 -30.43
#